data_AF-A0A9Q0RLP1-F1
#
_entry.id   AF-A0A9Q0RLP1-F1
#
_cell.length_a   1.000
_cell.length_b   1.000
_cell.length_c   1.000
_cell.angle_alpha   90.00
_cell.angle_beta   90.00
_cell.angle_gamma   90.00
#
_symmetry.space_group_name_H-M   'P 1'
#
loop_
_entity.id
_entity.type
_entity.pdbx_description
1 polymer ?
#
loop_
_entity_poly.entity_id
_entity_poly.type
_entity_poly.pdbx_seq_one_letter_code
_entity_poly.pdbx_strand_id
1 'polypeptide(L)'
;MRLFRSLFNSLKVTVEEGNKSIEQIVHHPVLAKEITQTLDPQDGQCFIDMTFGGGGHTKHLLATHKKITIFALDRDPEAFQRAIVLSRNVTKQNNGQMVIPLLGRFSELPNLLNNFKMPNHFVDGAIMDLGASSFQFEEGIRGFSVKADGPLDMRMDGNRFPNMPTAADVINSLDADDLTKIFKTYGEERHAVKIAQTIIDSRFLMKNLNSTRELATLVSSVLCHGNRHDKLGREAHPATKVFQALRIFVNNELNELEYGIELLSRYLKRGKQSNDTIGEDDGLLVSAKTPTFADQYIATGRILLPYAEINEPFKAYYDKKSNKSRVDYYGDLEQTVQRADMTEFYKLAYMVDTKGETKRVCFNMAGTLLQPVTIQSVLPDLEQFKLQASGQCKQLSNKLELTGDCEQWEYRVTNGQKESKYVFILQRDEQQQPIPLYYLMMGYDSLLGSHYDKYEVIYESYERMPIDPKIFDIFKGYKCGGFPGPGHGLMATFNPIREFIQGTYDHIDESFNDFSKKHNKNYETKEESTKRQHFFRHNYRFIMAHNRKTTSFKLGVNHLTDRSNDELKVLRGVRSTNKEYNGGMYFDKTKYNMSKLPSQWDWRLVGAVTPVKDQAICGSCWSFGTTGAMEGAYFVKTGNLVKLSQQQLVDCSWSEQNNGCDGGEDFRSYKYLMKAGGIATADSYGPYLGIDGKCHDREVQKAVKVTGFYNVTRGDPESMKVALFNHGPVTVSIDASLKTFSFYSHGVYYDPKCSSENLDHSVLAVGYGELNGEKYWLIKNSWSTYWGNDGYVLINQKGNDCGVLTDATFPIVE
;
A
#
# COMPACT_ATOMS: atom_id res chain seq x y z
N MET A 1 8.00 -17.62 -41.89
CA MET A 1 8.80 -18.74 -42.45
C MET A 1 10.19 -18.36 -42.99
N ARG A 2 10.40 -17.23 -43.69
CA ARG A 2 11.75 -16.84 -44.18
C ARG A 2 12.72 -16.31 -43.09
N LEU A 3 12.22 -15.73 -42.00
CA LEU A 3 13.06 -15.27 -40.87
C LEU A 3 13.59 -16.40 -39.97
N PHE A 4 12.96 -17.58 -39.95
CA PHE A 4 13.33 -18.67 -39.03
C PHE A 4 14.52 -19.51 -39.54
N ARG A 5 14.79 -19.53 -40.85
CA ARG A 5 15.93 -20.29 -41.42
C ARG A 5 17.28 -19.60 -41.23
N SER A 6 17.34 -18.27 -41.08
CA SER A 6 18.63 -17.56 -40.95
C SER A 6 19.19 -17.55 -39.53
N LEU A 7 18.34 -17.75 -38.50
CA LEU A 7 18.74 -17.81 -37.09
C LEU A 7 19.35 -19.16 -36.67
N PHE A 8 19.09 -20.24 -37.41
CA PHE A 8 19.66 -21.56 -37.11
C PHE A 8 21.17 -21.68 -37.41
N ASN A 9 21.75 -20.77 -38.20
CA ASN A 9 23.16 -20.82 -38.59
C ASN A 9 24.11 -20.05 -37.64
N SER A 10 23.61 -19.29 -36.66
CA SER A 10 24.47 -18.46 -35.78
C SER A 10 24.82 -19.07 -34.42
N LEU A 11 24.23 -20.21 -34.04
CA LEU A 11 24.53 -20.91 -32.78
C LEU A 11 25.58 -21.99 -32.98
N LYS A 12 26.85 -21.59 -33.17
CA LYS A 12 28.00 -22.48 -32.95
C LYS A 12 28.39 -22.42 -31.48
N VAL A 13 27.87 -23.35 -30.69
CA VAL A 13 28.43 -23.68 -29.37
C VAL A 13 29.21 -24.96 -29.54
N THR A 14 30.52 -24.89 -29.31
CA THR A 14 31.44 -26.02 -29.26
C THR A 14 31.05 -26.94 -28.10
N VAL A 15 30.71 -28.19 -28.42
CA VAL A 15 30.47 -29.26 -27.45
C VAL A 15 31.76 -30.07 -27.34
N GLU A 16 32.40 -30.06 -26.18
CA GLU A 16 33.38 -31.09 -25.84
C GLU A 16 32.64 -32.40 -25.56
N GLU A 17 33.05 -33.46 -26.24
CA GLU A 17 32.46 -34.80 -26.18
C GLU A 17 32.77 -35.48 -24.84
N GLY A 18 31.87 -35.32 -23.87
CA GLY A 18 31.80 -36.15 -22.66
C GLY A 18 30.76 -37.26 -22.84
N ASN A 19 31.22 -38.45 -23.20
CA ASN A 19 30.42 -39.63 -23.51
C ASN A 19 29.78 -40.23 -22.22
N LYS A 20 28.50 -39.98 -21.96
CA LYS A 20 27.64 -40.84 -21.11
C LYS A 20 26.21 -40.88 -21.67
N SER A 21 25.74 -42.09 -21.95
CA SER A 21 24.46 -42.44 -22.54
C SER A 21 23.26 -41.93 -21.73
N ILE A 22 22.58 -40.90 -22.24
CA ILE A 22 21.27 -40.43 -21.74
C ILE A 22 20.17 -41.22 -22.48
N GLU A 23 20.03 -42.51 -22.17
CA GLU A 23 18.84 -43.28 -22.55
C GLU A 23 18.36 -44.10 -21.35
N GLN A 24 17.03 -44.06 -21.15
CA GLN A 24 16.20 -44.88 -20.25
C GLN A 24 16.00 -44.41 -18.79
N ILE A 25 15.12 -43.41 -18.62
CA ILE A 25 14.00 -43.48 -17.65
C ILE A 25 12.74 -42.95 -18.35
N VAL A 26 11.74 -43.79 -18.57
CA VAL A 26 10.45 -43.40 -19.17
C VAL A 26 9.56 -42.83 -18.07
N HIS A 27 9.61 -41.51 -17.88
CA HIS A 27 8.66 -40.81 -17.01
C HIS A 27 7.32 -40.62 -17.73
N HIS A 28 6.24 -41.19 -17.20
CA HIS A 28 4.88 -40.96 -17.69
C HIS A 28 4.27 -39.72 -17.00
N PRO A 29 4.00 -38.62 -17.73
CA PRO A 29 3.38 -37.43 -17.16
C PRO A 29 1.97 -37.71 -16.63
N VAL A 30 1.66 -37.19 -15.44
CA VAL A 30 0.35 -37.29 -14.80
C VAL A 30 -0.63 -36.32 -15.49
N LEU A 31 -1.89 -36.75 -15.67
CA LEU A 31 -2.96 -36.00 -16.36
C LEU A 31 -2.69 -35.61 -17.84
N ALA A 32 -1.75 -36.26 -18.52
CA ALA A 32 -1.39 -35.86 -19.88
C ALA A 32 -2.55 -36.01 -20.89
N LYS A 33 -3.42 -37.01 -20.73
CA LYS A 33 -4.60 -37.20 -21.59
C LYS A 33 -5.64 -36.12 -21.33
N GLU A 34 -5.90 -35.83 -20.07
CA GLU A 34 -6.88 -34.87 -19.58
C GLU A 34 -6.51 -33.43 -19.98
N ILE A 35 -5.22 -33.08 -19.85
CA ILE A 35 -4.68 -31.79 -20.30
C ILE A 35 -4.87 -31.63 -21.80
N THR A 36 -4.57 -32.68 -22.56
CA THR A 36 -4.68 -32.64 -24.02
C THR A 36 -6.13 -32.57 -24.49
N GLN A 37 -7.05 -33.26 -23.81
CA GLN A 37 -8.49 -33.16 -24.06
C GLN A 37 -9.03 -31.78 -23.71
N THR A 38 -8.52 -31.15 -22.66
CA THR A 38 -8.96 -29.82 -22.20
C THR A 38 -8.43 -28.70 -23.08
N LEU A 39 -7.18 -28.83 -23.54
CA LEU A 39 -6.57 -27.86 -24.45
C LEU A 39 -7.09 -27.98 -25.88
N ASP A 40 -7.69 -29.13 -26.26
CA ASP A 40 -8.23 -29.44 -27.59
C ASP A 40 -7.38 -28.86 -28.74
N PRO A 41 -6.09 -29.22 -28.81
CA PRO A 41 -5.14 -28.57 -29.69
C PRO A 41 -5.53 -28.77 -31.16
N GLN A 42 -5.22 -27.78 -32.00
CA GLN A 42 -5.50 -27.79 -33.44
C GLN A 42 -4.23 -27.44 -34.23
N ASP A 43 -4.17 -27.85 -35.50
CA ASP A 43 -3.08 -27.47 -36.40
C ASP A 43 -3.00 -25.94 -36.55
N GLY A 44 -1.79 -25.38 -36.40
CA GLY A 44 -1.49 -23.96 -36.50
C GLY A 44 -1.49 -23.20 -35.17
N GLN A 45 -1.85 -23.87 -34.06
CA GLN A 45 -1.86 -23.26 -32.73
C GLN A 45 -0.48 -23.21 -32.07
N CYS A 46 -0.37 -22.27 -31.13
CA CYS A 46 0.84 -22.01 -30.35
C CYS A 46 0.57 -22.22 -28.86
N PHE A 47 1.42 -22.99 -28.18
CA PHE A 47 1.31 -23.24 -26.74
C PHE A 47 2.59 -22.81 -26.02
N ILE A 48 2.49 -22.60 -24.71
CA ILE A 48 3.63 -22.41 -23.82
C ILE A 48 3.62 -23.46 -22.71
N ASP A 49 4.70 -24.22 -22.60
CA ASP A 49 4.98 -25.08 -21.46
C ASP A 49 5.93 -24.32 -20.55
N MET A 50 5.41 -23.80 -19.44
CA MET A 50 6.17 -22.93 -18.53
C MET A 50 7.04 -23.74 -17.55
N THR A 51 6.86 -25.05 -17.48
CA THR A 51 7.56 -25.94 -16.55
C THR A 51 8.01 -27.19 -17.31
N PHE A 52 8.78 -26.97 -18.39
CA PHE A 52 9.07 -28.03 -19.36
C PHE A 52 9.61 -29.31 -18.71
N GLY A 53 10.52 -29.20 -17.74
CA GLY A 53 11.10 -30.31 -17.01
C GLY A 53 11.69 -31.39 -17.94
N GLY A 54 11.06 -32.57 -17.96
CA GLY A 54 11.42 -33.69 -18.84
C GLY A 54 10.75 -33.70 -20.22
N GLY A 55 9.85 -32.75 -20.49
CA GLY A 55 9.11 -32.60 -21.74
C GLY A 55 7.98 -33.62 -21.94
N GLY A 56 7.46 -34.23 -20.87
CA GLY A 56 6.41 -35.24 -20.95
C GLY A 56 5.12 -34.70 -21.58
N HIS A 57 4.58 -33.62 -21.04
CA HIS A 57 3.37 -32.96 -21.55
C HIS A 57 3.58 -32.36 -22.93
N THR A 58 4.72 -31.68 -23.15
CA THR A 58 5.11 -31.18 -24.47
C THR A 58 5.11 -32.30 -25.53
N LYS A 59 5.70 -33.48 -25.25
CA LYS A 59 5.67 -34.63 -26.20
C LYS A 59 4.27 -35.15 -26.46
N HIS A 60 3.40 -35.15 -25.45
CA HIS A 60 2.02 -35.60 -25.59
C HIS A 60 1.20 -34.64 -26.46
N LEU A 61 1.36 -33.32 -26.28
CA LEU A 61 0.76 -32.32 -27.15
C LEU A 61 1.23 -32.47 -28.60
N LEU A 62 2.54 -32.64 -28.82
CA LEU A 62 3.10 -32.89 -30.15
C LEU A 62 2.61 -34.20 -30.78
N ALA A 63 2.18 -35.19 -29.99
CA ALA A 63 1.63 -36.42 -30.55
C ALA A 63 0.24 -36.23 -31.19
N THR A 64 -0.47 -35.13 -30.90
CA THR A 64 -1.85 -34.93 -31.36
C THR A 64 -1.99 -34.40 -32.78
N HIS A 65 -1.17 -33.41 -33.17
CA HIS A 65 -1.34 -32.65 -34.40
C HIS A 65 0.00 -32.30 -35.03
N LYS A 66 0.04 -32.17 -36.36
CA LYS A 66 1.30 -32.09 -37.13
C LYS A 66 1.84 -30.66 -37.25
N LYS A 67 1.08 -29.62 -36.89
CA LYS A 67 1.51 -28.22 -37.02
C LYS A 67 1.33 -27.41 -35.72
N ILE A 68 1.92 -27.86 -34.62
CA ILE A 68 1.91 -27.12 -33.35
C ILE A 68 3.26 -26.44 -33.10
N THR A 69 3.24 -25.22 -32.58
CA THR A 69 4.44 -24.56 -32.01
C THR A 69 4.35 -24.54 -30.48
N ILE A 70 5.40 -24.96 -29.79
CA ILE A 70 5.47 -24.95 -28.32
C ILE A 70 6.69 -24.17 -27.86
N PHE A 71 6.49 -23.15 -27.03
CA PHE A 71 7.55 -22.50 -26.28
C PHE A 71 7.79 -23.28 -24.98
N ALA A 72 8.97 -23.89 -24.86
CA ALA A 72 9.34 -24.73 -23.73
C ALA A 72 10.26 -23.93 -22.80
N LEU A 73 9.66 -23.33 -21.76
CA LEU A 73 10.36 -22.56 -20.74
C LEU A 73 10.70 -23.46 -19.55
N ASP A 74 11.93 -23.35 -19.07
CA ASP A 74 12.32 -23.85 -17.76
C ASP A 74 13.47 -23.00 -17.20
N ARG A 75 13.53 -22.88 -15.89
CA ARG A 75 14.63 -22.19 -15.20
C ARG A 75 15.84 -23.10 -15.04
N ASP A 76 15.62 -24.42 -15.02
CA ASP A 76 16.67 -25.42 -14.85
C ASP A 76 17.48 -25.59 -16.15
N PRO A 77 18.81 -25.38 -16.11
CA PRO A 77 19.68 -25.60 -17.27
C PRO A 77 19.57 -27.00 -17.87
N GLU A 78 19.36 -28.04 -17.06
CA GLU A 78 19.24 -29.42 -17.57
C GLU A 78 17.92 -29.65 -18.30
N ALA A 79 16.82 -29.10 -17.80
CA ALA A 79 15.53 -29.12 -18.48
C ALA A 79 15.62 -28.38 -19.84
N PHE A 80 16.31 -27.23 -19.86
CA PHE A 80 16.59 -26.50 -21.08
C PHE A 80 17.42 -27.31 -22.09
N GLN A 81 18.44 -28.04 -21.65
CA GLN A 81 19.20 -28.93 -22.54
C GLN A 81 18.31 -30.04 -23.14
N ARG A 82 17.41 -30.62 -22.33
CA ARG A 82 16.43 -31.60 -22.83
C ARG A 82 15.48 -30.97 -23.85
N ALA A 83 15.06 -29.71 -23.64
CA ALA A 83 14.24 -28.97 -24.60
C ALA A 83 14.99 -28.73 -25.92
N ILE A 84 16.30 -28.42 -25.89
CA ILE A 84 17.14 -28.29 -27.10
C ILE A 84 17.18 -29.62 -27.87
N VAL A 85 17.41 -30.74 -27.18
CA VAL A 85 17.44 -32.07 -27.81
C VAL A 85 16.08 -32.38 -28.46
N LEU A 86 14.98 -32.11 -27.75
CA LEU A 86 13.63 -32.31 -28.28
C LEU A 86 13.37 -31.43 -29.51
N SER A 87 13.73 -30.14 -29.46
CA SER A 87 13.61 -29.20 -30.56
C SER A 87 14.34 -29.67 -31.83
N ARG A 88 15.56 -30.20 -31.68
CA ARG A 88 16.32 -30.78 -32.80
C ARG A 88 15.62 -32.01 -33.38
N ASN A 89 15.10 -32.90 -32.54
CA ASN A 89 14.41 -34.11 -32.98
C ASN A 89 13.11 -33.79 -33.73
N VAL A 90 12.31 -32.85 -33.21
CA VAL A 90 11.07 -32.40 -33.85
C VAL A 90 11.36 -31.72 -35.19
N THR A 91 12.38 -30.86 -35.25
CA THR A 91 12.77 -30.17 -36.49
C THR A 91 13.25 -31.15 -37.57
N LYS A 92 13.99 -32.21 -37.19
CA LYS A 92 14.46 -33.25 -38.12
C LYS A 92 13.33 -34.06 -38.76
N GLN A 93 12.21 -34.25 -38.06
CA GLN A 93 11.05 -34.97 -38.58
C GLN A 93 10.31 -34.18 -39.67
N ASN A 94 10.54 -32.87 -39.79
CA ASN A 94 10.07 -31.99 -40.87
C ASN A 94 8.54 -32.01 -41.11
N ASN A 95 7.76 -32.23 -40.04
CA ASN A 95 6.31 -32.39 -40.11
C ASN A 95 5.50 -31.08 -39.93
N GLY A 96 6.16 -29.95 -39.66
CA GLY A 96 5.51 -28.65 -39.42
C GLY A 96 5.40 -28.26 -37.94
N GLN A 97 5.84 -29.13 -37.02
CA GLN A 97 5.93 -28.87 -35.59
C GLN A 97 7.19 -28.08 -35.23
N MET A 98 7.12 -27.26 -34.18
CA MET A 98 8.29 -26.56 -33.64
C MET A 98 8.27 -26.56 -32.12
N VAL A 99 9.44 -26.79 -31.51
CA VAL A 99 9.67 -26.56 -30.08
C VAL A 99 10.75 -25.49 -29.95
N ILE A 100 10.46 -24.45 -29.17
CA ILE A 100 11.35 -23.30 -28.96
C ILE A 100 11.81 -23.34 -27.49
N PRO A 101 13.06 -23.76 -27.22
CA PRO A 101 13.61 -23.81 -25.87
C PRO A 101 13.85 -22.40 -25.33
N LEU A 102 13.42 -22.14 -24.10
CA LEU A 102 13.65 -20.90 -23.37
C LEU A 102 14.26 -21.22 -21.99
N LEU A 103 15.40 -20.62 -21.66
CA LEU A 103 16.04 -20.75 -20.35
C LEU A 103 15.73 -19.52 -19.51
N GLY A 104 14.93 -19.67 -18.46
CA GLY A 104 14.60 -18.56 -17.56
C GLY A 104 13.49 -18.85 -16.56
N ARG A 105 13.36 -17.96 -15.59
CA ARG A 105 12.25 -17.90 -14.64
C ARG A 105 10.98 -17.38 -15.31
N PHE A 106 9.83 -17.49 -14.65
CA PHE A 106 8.57 -16.99 -15.22
C PHE A 106 8.64 -15.48 -15.40
N SER A 107 9.19 -14.76 -14.41
CA SER A 107 9.45 -13.33 -14.47
C SER A 107 10.36 -12.88 -15.63
N GLU A 108 11.18 -13.79 -16.19
CA GLU A 108 12.07 -13.50 -17.32
C GLU A 108 11.40 -13.72 -18.69
N LEU A 109 10.21 -14.33 -18.73
CA LEU A 109 9.49 -14.68 -19.96
C LEU A 109 9.26 -13.49 -20.91
N PRO A 110 8.89 -12.27 -20.46
CA PRO A 110 8.72 -11.13 -21.37
C PRO A 110 9.98 -10.77 -22.15
N ASN A 111 11.14 -10.79 -21.48
CA ASN A 111 12.43 -10.51 -22.12
C ASN A 111 12.78 -11.61 -23.13
N LEU A 112 12.53 -12.86 -22.75
CA LEU A 112 12.75 -14.01 -23.62
C LEU A 112 11.87 -13.95 -24.87
N LEU A 113 10.59 -13.60 -24.75
CA LEU A 113 9.65 -13.47 -25.87
C LEU A 113 9.90 -12.23 -26.74
N ASN A 114 10.38 -11.13 -26.16
CA ASN A 114 10.76 -9.93 -26.90
C ASN A 114 11.86 -10.21 -27.94
N ASN A 115 12.80 -11.12 -27.63
CA ASN A 115 13.82 -11.54 -28.60
C ASN A 115 13.21 -12.19 -29.86
N PHE A 116 12.01 -12.74 -29.75
CA PHE A 116 11.25 -13.31 -30.86
C PHE A 116 10.22 -12.36 -31.48
N LYS A 117 10.09 -11.13 -30.94
CA LYS A 117 9.10 -10.12 -31.34
C LYS A 117 7.66 -10.65 -31.33
N MET A 118 7.33 -11.49 -30.36
CA MET A 118 5.98 -12.06 -30.23
C MET A 118 5.00 -11.00 -29.69
N PRO A 119 3.82 -10.83 -30.31
CA PRO A 119 2.81 -9.90 -29.81
C PRO A 119 2.16 -10.44 -28.53
N ASN A 120 1.47 -9.60 -27.77
CA ASN A 120 0.57 -10.07 -26.71
C ASN A 120 -0.55 -10.94 -27.31
N HIS A 121 -1.21 -11.78 -26.49
CA HIS A 121 -2.33 -12.61 -26.91
C HIS A 121 -2.05 -13.54 -28.11
N PHE A 122 -0.87 -14.16 -28.17
CA PHE A 122 -0.46 -15.03 -29.27
C PHE A 122 -0.55 -16.53 -28.97
N VAL A 123 -0.66 -16.90 -27.68
CA VAL A 123 -0.66 -18.29 -27.22
C VAL A 123 -2.10 -18.80 -27.08
N ASP A 124 -2.40 -19.96 -27.65
CA ASP A 124 -3.69 -20.64 -27.58
C ASP A 124 -3.92 -21.38 -26.24
N GLY A 125 -2.85 -21.81 -25.57
CA GLY A 125 -2.93 -22.44 -24.26
C GLY A 125 -1.58 -22.52 -23.55
N ALA A 126 -1.61 -22.70 -22.23
CA ALA A 126 -0.43 -22.79 -21.40
C ALA A 126 -0.48 -23.98 -20.46
N ILE A 127 0.69 -24.52 -20.13
CA ILE A 127 0.87 -25.61 -19.16
C ILE A 127 1.80 -25.14 -18.04
N MET A 128 1.41 -25.40 -16.80
CA MET A 128 2.21 -25.21 -15.59
C MET A 128 2.07 -26.46 -14.71
N ASP A 129 2.99 -27.40 -14.85
CA ASP A 129 3.15 -28.58 -13.98
C ASP A 129 3.95 -28.19 -12.73
N LEU A 130 3.21 -27.86 -11.66
CA LEU A 130 3.79 -27.32 -10.45
C LEU A 130 4.47 -28.42 -9.63
N GLY A 131 5.81 -28.44 -9.68
CA GLY A 131 6.62 -29.39 -8.95
C GLY A 131 8.08 -29.33 -9.36
N ALA A 132 8.91 -30.07 -8.63
CA ALA A 132 10.29 -30.32 -9.05
C ALA A 132 10.33 -31.58 -9.93
N SER A 133 11.20 -31.57 -10.93
CA SER A 133 11.37 -32.70 -11.85
C SER A 133 12.06 -33.88 -11.16
N SER A 134 11.75 -35.11 -11.56
CA SER A 134 12.29 -36.32 -10.91
C SER A 134 13.83 -36.36 -10.90
N PHE A 135 14.47 -35.96 -12.01
CA PHE A 135 15.93 -35.94 -12.13
C PHE A 135 16.60 -35.01 -11.11
N GLN A 136 15.92 -33.95 -10.63
CA GLN A 136 16.43 -33.08 -9.58
C GLN A 136 16.55 -33.81 -8.23
N PHE A 137 15.68 -34.80 -7.98
CA PHE A 137 15.71 -35.64 -6.77
C PHE A 137 16.57 -36.90 -6.88
N GLU A 138 16.85 -37.35 -8.10
CA GLU A 138 17.69 -38.52 -8.39
C GLU A 138 19.18 -38.19 -8.20
N GLU A 139 19.60 -36.98 -8.56
CA GLU A 139 20.98 -36.54 -8.45
C GLU A 139 21.28 -35.85 -7.11
N GLY A 140 22.03 -36.54 -6.23
CA GLY A 140 22.41 -35.99 -4.91
C GLY A 140 23.13 -34.64 -4.99
N ILE A 141 23.91 -34.40 -6.05
CA ILE A 141 24.71 -33.17 -6.22
C ILE A 141 23.85 -31.89 -6.31
N ARG A 142 22.57 -32.01 -6.69
CA ARG A 142 21.65 -30.87 -6.79
C ARG A 142 21.08 -30.44 -5.43
N GLY A 143 21.18 -31.29 -4.40
CA GLY A 143 20.78 -30.98 -3.04
C GLY A 143 19.28 -31.14 -2.73
N PHE A 144 18.45 -31.61 -3.68
CA PHE A 144 17.01 -31.80 -3.46
C PHE A 144 16.67 -33.15 -2.82
N SER A 145 17.58 -34.12 -2.90
CA SER A 145 17.32 -35.50 -2.46
C SER A 145 17.46 -35.66 -0.95
N VAL A 146 16.45 -36.27 -0.33
CA VAL A 146 16.54 -36.78 1.05
C VAL A 146 17.20 -38.16 1.12
N LYS A 147 17.37 -38.85 -0.02
CA LYS A 147 17.91 -40.21 -0.10
C LYS A 147 19.36 -40.24 -0.59
N ALA A 148 19.67 -39.47 -1.62
CA ALA A 148 21.02 -39.32 -2.14
C ALA A 148 21.71 -38.13 -1.47
N ASP A 149 22.90 -38.34 -0.93
CA ASP A 149 23.65 -37.27 -0.28
C ASP A 149 24.35 -36.37 -1.30
N GLY A 150 24.48 -35.10 -0.95
CA GLY A 150 25.19 -34.10 -1.72
C GLY A 150 25.17 -32.73 -1.02
N PRO A 151 25.69 -31.69 -1.67
CA PRO A 151 25.72 -30.35 -1.10
C PRO A 151 24.29 -29.84 -0.94
N LEU A 152 24.05 -29.10 0.14
CA LEU A 152 22.75 -28.51 0.43
C LEU A 152 22.53 -27.23 -0.41
N ASP A 153 22.48 -27.38 -1.73
CA ASP A 153 22.32 -26.28 -2.69
C ASP A 153 20.84 -25.91 -2.91
N MET A 154 20.05 -26.83 -3.47
CA MET A 154 18.61 -26.68 -3.79
C MET A 154 18.26 -25.55 -4.76
N ARG A 155 19.20 -24.91 -5.47
CA ARG A 155 18.87 -23.94 -6.54
C ARG A 155 18.49 -24.67 -7.82
N MET A 156 17.30 -24.39 -8.35
CA MET A 156 16.80 -24.93 -9.62
C MET A 156 17.56 -24.37 -10.81
N ASP A 157 17.97 -23.09 -10.76
CA ASP A 157 18.78 -22.46 -11.81
C ASP A 157 20.23 -22.97 -11.87
N GLY A 158 20.62 -23.87 -10.97
CA GLY A 158 22.01 -24.28 -10.78
C GLY A 158 22.90 -23.05 -10.51
N ASN A 159 24.00 -22.95 -11.25
CA ASN A 159 24.98 -21.86 -11.08
C ASN A 159 24.71 -20.62 -11.94
N ARG A 160 23.52 -20.47 -12.56
CA ARG A 160 23.20 -19.26 -13.34
C ARG A 160 23.21 -18.00 -12.47
N PHE A 161 22.94 -18.13 -11.18
CA PHE A 161 22.91 -17.03 -10.22
C PHE A 161 23.77 -17.37 -9.00
N PRO A 162 25.11 -17.24 -9.10
CA PRO A 162 26.03 -17.71 -8.06
C PRO A 162 25.87 -16.99 -6.73
N ASN A 163 25.35 -15.75 -6.75
CA ASN A 163 25.11 -14.92 -5.57
C ASN A 163 23.77 -15.20 -4.87
N MET A 164 22.91 -16.05 -5.44
CA MET A 164 21.68 -16.46 -4.75
C MET A 164 22.02 -17.42 -3.61
N PRO A 165 21.38 -17.26 -2.44
CA PRO A 165 21.62 -18.11 -1.29
C PRO A 165 21.24 -19.56 -1.61
N THR A 166 22.11 -20.48 -1.22
CA THR A 166 21.83 -21.92 -1.21
C THR A 166 20.97 -22.27 0.01
N ALA A 167 20.40 -23.48 0.02
CA ALA A 167 19.74 -23.99 1.23
C ALA A 167 20.70 -24.04 2.43
N ALA A 168 21.99 -24.33 2.23
CA ALA A 168 23.04 -24.25 3.25
C ALA A 168 23.16 -22.83 3.83
N ASP A 169 23.18 -21.80 2.97
CA ASP A 169 23.28 -20.41 3.44
C ASP A 169 22.07 -20.03 4.29
N VAL A 170 20.87 -20.43 3.86
CA VAL A 170 19.62 -20.19 4.59
C VAL A 170 19.66 -20.86 5.97
N ILE A 171 20.00 -22.15 6.02
CA ILE A 171 19.99 -22.90 7.28
C ILE A 171 21.18 -22.64 8.19
N ASN A 172 22.21 -21.91 7.74
CA ASN A 172 23.35 -21.53 8.57
C ASN A 172 23.33 -20.05 8.98
N SER A 173 22.56 -19.20 8.27
CA SER A 173 22.54 -17.75 8.51
C SER A 173 21.29 -17.23 9.22
N LEU A 174 20.10 -17.80 8.97
CA LEU A 174 18.85 -17.29 9.54
C LEU A 174 18.65 -17.72 11.00
N ASP A 175 17.93 -16.92 11.79
CA ASP A 175 17.61 -17.25 13.19
C ASP A 175 16.49 -18.32 13.31
N ALA A 176 16.19 -18.72 14.55
CA ALA A 176 15.20 -19.75 14.84
C ALA A 176 13.78 -19.35 14.40
N ASP A 177 13.43 -18.07 14.53
CA ASP A 177 12.08 -17.59 14.24
C ASP A 177 11.83 -17.55 12.74
N ASP A 178 12.80 -17.08 11.96
CA ASP A 178 12.70 -17.06 10.51
C ASP A 178 12.71 -18.46 9.91
N LEU A 179 13.57 -19.37 10.41
CA LEU A 179 13.51 -20.78 10.01
C LEU A 179 12.17 -21.43 10.38
N THR A 180 11.62 -21.10 11.55
CA THR A 180 10.29 -21.58 11.96
C THR A 180 9.22 -21.13 10.96
N LYS A 181 9.23 -19.86 10.56
CA LYS A 181 8.29 -19.33 9.56
C LYS A 181 8.43 -20.07 8.24
N ILE A 182 9.66 -20.28 7.74
CA ILE A 182 9.92 -21.00 6.49
C ILE A 182 9.34 -22.42 6.56
N PHE A 183 9.68 -23.20 7.59
CA PHE A 183 9.24 -24.60 7.71
C PHE A 183 7.74 -24.73 7.95
N LYS A 184 7.14 -23.79 8.69
CA LYS A 184 5.70 -23.79 8.97
C LYS A 184 4.89 -23.38 7.75
N THR A 185 5.30 -22.32 7.06
CA THR A 185 4.55 -21.74 5.92
C THR A 185 4.71 -22.56 4.65
N TYR A 186 5.95 -22.89 4.26
CA TYR A 186 6.19 -23.57 2.98
C TYR A 186 6.19 -25.10 3.09
N GLY A 187 6.57 -25.64 4.24
CA GLY A 187 6.62 -27.09 4.48
C GLY A 187 5.41 -27.66 5.20
N GLU A 188 4.53 -26.80 5.74
CA GLU A 188 3.45 -27.20 6.67
C GLU A 188 3.96 -28.13 7.79
N GLU A 189 5.16 -27.86 8.31
CA GLU A 189 5.79 -28.69 9.35
C GLU A 189 5.29 -28.32 10.74
N ARG A 190 4.63 -29.27 11.40
CA ARG A 190 4.02 -29.06 12.73
C ARG A 190 5.07 -28.85 13.83
N HIS A 191 6.25 -29.46 13.68
CA HIS A 191 7.34 -29.34 14.65
C HIS A 191 8.38 -28.29 14.23
N ALA A 192 7.99 -27.31 13.41
CA ALA A 192 8.88 -26.30 12.84
C ALA A 192 9.75 -25.60 13.90
N VAL A 193 9.16 -25.17 15.02
CA VAL A 193 9.86 -24.50 16.13
C VAL A 193 10.99 -25.37 16.68
N LYS A 194 10.68 -26.64 16.97
CA LYS A 194 11.64 -27.59 17.55
C LYS A 194 12.78 -27.92 16.57
N ILE A 195 12.45 -28.08 15.29
CA ILE A 195 13.44 -28.33 14.25
C ILE A 195 14.35 -27.12 14.06
N ALA A 196 13.79 -25.91 13.98
CA ALA A 196 14.55 -24.67 13.84
C ALA A 196 15.50 -24.46 15.02
N GLN A 197 15.01 -24.63 16.26
CA GLN A 197 15.85 -24.53 17.45
C GLN A 197 16.99 -25.56 17.42
N THR A 198 16.72 -26.80 17.03
CA THR A 198 17.75 -27.84 16.97
C THR A 198 18.80 -27.54 15.89
N ILE A 199 18.41 -26.94 14.77
CA ILE A 199 19.36 -26.46 13.75
C ILE A 199 20.27 -25.39 14.36
N ILE A 200 19.72 -24.41 15.07
CA ILE A 200 20.50 -23.36 15.74
C ILE A 200 21.45 -23.96 16.78
N ASP A 201 20.97 -24.85 17.64
CA ASP A 201 21.78 -25.51 18.66
C ASP A 201 22.92 -26.32 18.02
N SER A 202 22.66 -26.99 16.89
CA SER A 202 23.67 -27.71 16.11
C SER A 202 24.77 -26.80 15.56
N ARG A 203 24.43 -25.57 15.13
CA ARG A 203 25.41 -24.57 14.66
C ARG A 203 26.34 -24.15 15.79
N PHE A 204 25.80 -23.94 16.99
CA PHE A 204 26.58 -23.50 18.16
C PHE A 204 27.47 -24.61 18.74
N LEU A 205 26.99 -25.86 18.73
CA LEU A 205 27.66 -26.97 19.42
C LEU A 205 28.61 -27.79 18.54
N MET A 206 28.40 -27.85 17.23
CA MET A 206 29.14 -28.76 16.35
C MET A 206 29.76 -28.06 15.14
N LYS A 207 28.98 -27.86 14.07
CA LYS A 207 29.45 -27.30 12.79
C LYS A 207 28.27 -26.85 11.93
N ASN A 208 28.55 -26.00 10.95
CA ASN A 208 27.61 -25.65 9.89
C ASN A 208 27.18 -26.89 9.11
N LEU A 209 25.91 -26.92 8.72
CA LEU A 209 25.29 -28.00 7.97
C LEU A 209 25.47 -27.74 6.48
N ASN A 210 26.21 -28.61 5.79
CA ASN A 210 26.58 -28.40 4.39
C ASN A 210 26.07 -29.48 3.44
N SER A 211 25.57 -30.61 3.98
CA SER A 211 25.06 -31.72 3.17
C SER A 211 23.60 -32.07 3.45
N THR A 212 22.93 -32.65 2.45
CA THR A 212 21.54 -33.12 2.58
C THR A 212 21.41 -34.21 3.65
N ARG A 213 22.39 -35.12 3.75
CA ARG A 213 22.41 -36.16 4.80
C ARG A 213 22.50 -35.56 6.19
N GLU A 214 23.36 -34.56 6.40
CA GLU A 214 23.51 -33.91 7.70
C GLU A 214 22.19 -33.27 8.17
N LEU A 215 21.54 -32.51 7.30
CA LEU A 215 20.24 -31.91 7.60
C LEU A 215 19.17 -32.99 7.82
N ALA A 216 19.11 -34.02 6.97
CA ALA A 216 18.12 -35.08 7.08
C ALA A 216 18.27 -35.87 8.38
N THR A 217 19.50 -36.20 8.80
CA THR A 217 19.78 -36.88 10.07
C THR A 217 19.37 -36.04 11.27
N LEU A 218 19.69 -34.73 11.26
CA LEU A 218 19.32 -33.82 12.34
C LEU A 218 17.80 -33.68 12.47
N VAL A 219 17.09 -33.51 11.36
CA VAL A 219 15.63 -33.41 11.37
C VAL A 219 15.01 -34.73 11.87
N SER A 220 15.55 -35.88 11.44
CA SER A 220 15.09 -37.19 11.90
C SER A 220 15.31 -37.42 13.40
N SER A 221 16.42 -36.93 13.98
CA SER A 221 16.64 -37.05 15.43
C SER A 221 15.64 -36.24 16.27
N VAL A 222 15.09 -35.16 15.72
CA VAL A 222 14.08 -34.33 16.40
C VAL A 222 12.70 -34.97 16.41
N LEU A 223 12.37 -35.67 15.31
CA LEU A 223 11.00 -36.09 15.00
C LEU A 223 10.62 -37.48 15.55
N CYS A 224 11.57 -38.27 16.09
CA CYS A 224 11.41 -39.66 16.54
C CYS A 224 10.87 -40.62 15.45
N HIS A 225 11.17 -41.92 15.55
CA HIS A 225 10.83 -42.94 14.55
C HIS A 225 9.31 -43.27 14.48
N GLY A 226 8.50 -42.32 14.03
CA GLY A 226 7.11 -42.57 13.62
C GLY A 226 7.02 -42.65 12.11
N ASN A 227 6.35 -43.68 11.57
CA ASN A 227 6.10 -43.79 10.13
C ASN A 227 5.28 -42.59 9.65
N ARG A 228 5.96 -41.62 9.01
CA ARG A 228 5.27 -40.52 8.33
C ARG A 228 4.77 -41.05 7.00
N HIS A 229 3.50 -40.76 6.73
CA HIS A 229 2.89 -41.06 5.45
C HIS A 229 2.60 -39.75 4.71
N ASP A 230 2.77 -39.75 3.40
CA ASP A 230 2.32 -38.64 2.57
C ASP A 230 0.77 -38.61 2.44
N LYS A 231 0.22 -37.62 1.72
CA LYS A 231 -1.23 -37.48 1.51
C LYS A 231 -1.85 -38.68 0.76
N LEU A 232 -1.04 -39.56 0.18
CA LEU A 232 -1.44 -40.77 -0.53
C LEU A 232 -1.19 -42.05 0.29
N GLY A 233 -0.79 -41.91 1.56
CA GLY A 233 -0.55 -43.05 2.45
C GLY A 233 0.77 -43.78 2.21
N ARG A 234 1.73 -43.19 1.49
CA ARG A 234 3.05 -43.80 1.24
C ARG A 234 4.06 -43.35 2.30
N GLU A 235 4.98 -44.23 2.70
CA GLU A 235 6.05 -43.85 3.63
C GLU A 235 6.90 -42.69 3.08
N ALA A 236 7.02 -41.63 3.88
CA ALA A 236 7.75 -40.42 3.57
C ALA A 236 8.84 -40.18 4.62
N HIS A 237 10.04 -39.80 4.15
CA HIS A 237 11.14 -39.49 5.06
C HIS A 237 10.77 -38.31 5.99
N PRO A 238 11.13 -38.33 7.29
CA PRO A 238 10.79 -37.27 8.23
C PRO A 238 11.15 -35.86 7.75
N ALA A 239 12.31 -35.72 7.09
CA ALA A 239 12.82 -34.45 6.58
C ALA A 239 12.13 -33.90 5.31
N THR A 240 11.22 -34.65 4.67
CA THR A 240 10.62 -34.27 3.38
C THR A 240 9.99 -32.87 3.39
N LYS A 241 9.26 -32.53 4.46
CA LYS A 241 8.61 -31.21 4.61
C LYS A 241 9.61 -30.05 4.78
N VAL A 242 10.71 -30.30 5.48
CA VAL A 242 11.79 -29.32 5.66
C VAL A 242 12.50 -29.05 4.34
N PHE A 243 12.80 -30.11 3.59
CA PHE A 243 13.40 -30.01 2.25
C PHE A 243 12.49 -29.28 1.27
N GLN A 244 11.19 -29.60 1.28
CA GLN A 244 10.19 -28.88 0.49
C GLN A 244 10.16 -27.39 0.84
N ALA A 245 10.17 -27.05 2.13
CA ALA A 245 10.15 -25.65 2.57
C ALA A 245 11.36 -24.86 2.08
N LEU A 246 12.56 -25.44 2.24
CA LEU A 246 13.81 -24.82 1.78
C LEU A 246 13.84 -24.67 0.26
N ARG A 247 13.38 -25.67 -0.48
CA ARG A 247 13.28 -25.63 -1.95
C ARG A 247 12.41 -24.46 -2.41
N ILE A 248 11.20 -24.35 -1.85
CA ILE A 248 10.24 -23.29 -2.18
C ILE A 248 10.83 -21.92 -1.87
N PHE A 249 11.48 -21.77 -0.72
CA PHE A 249 12.08 -20.52 -0.28
C PHE A 249 13.27 -20.10 -1.14
N VAL A 250 14.28 -20.98 -1.30
CA VAL A 250 15.50 -20.72 -2.07
C VAL A 250 15.19 -20.33 -3.52
N ASN A 251 14.19 -20.99 -4.12
CA ASN A 251 13.82 -20.75 -5.51
C ASN A 251 12.76 -19.66 -5.70
N ASN A 252 12.25 -19.08 -4.61
CA ASN A 252 11.17 -18.09 -4.68
C ASN A 252 9.94 -18.63 -5.46
N GLU A 253 9.59 -19.92 -5.30
CA GLU A 253 8.66 -20.63 -6.19
C GLU A 253 7.27 -20.00 -6.23
N LEU A 254 6.73 -19.58 -5.08
CA LEU A 254 5.37 -19.04 -5.00
C LEU A 254 5.24 -17.65 -5.65
N ASN A 255 6.23 -16.79 -5.46
CA ASN A 255 6.24 -15.46 -6.10
C ASN A 255 6.47 -15.60 -7.61
N GLU A 256 7.34 -16.52 -8.05
CA GLU A 256 7.50 -16.83 -9.47
C GLU A 256 6.20 -17.37 -10.08
N LEU A 257 5.47 -18.26 -9.38
CA LEU A 257 4.17 -18.74 -9.81
C LEU A 257 3.16 -17.60 -9.98
N GLU A 258 3.09 -16.67 -9.02
CA GLU A 258 2.25 -15.48 -9.12
C GLU A 258 2.60 -14.65 -10.36
N TYR A 259 3.88 -14.35 -10.59
CA TYR A 259 4.35 -13.70 -11.82
C TYR A 259 3.94 -14.49 -13.08
N GLY A 260 4.07 -15.81 -13.05
CA GLY A 260 3.71 -16.67 -14.18
C GLY A 260 2.22 -16.58 -14.54
N ILE A 261 1.35 -16.63 -13.54
CA ILE A 261 -0.11 -16.52 -13.73
C ILE A 261 -0.48 -15.15 -14.30
N GLU A 262 0.11 -14.07 -13.77
CA GLU A 262 -0.11 -12.72 -14.27
C GLU A 262 0.36 -12.59 -15.72
N LEU A 263 1.54 -13.12 -16.06
CA LEU A 263 2.08 -13.10 -17.42
C LEU A 263 1.24 -13.93 -18.40
N LEU A 264 0.65 -15.05 -17.95
CA LEU A 264 -0.27 -15.81 -18.79
C LEU A 264 -1.50 -15.00 -19.19
N SER A 265 -2.02 -14.13 -18.33
CA SER A 265 -3.14 -13.24 -18.69
C SER A 265 -2.80 -12.29 -19.85
N ARG A 266 -1.52 -11.95 -20.02
CA ARG A 266 -1.01 -11.10 -21.10
C ARG A 266 -0.78 -11.85 -22.42
N TYR A 267 -0.33 -13.10 -22.37
CA TYR A 267 0.07 -13.85 -23.56
C TYR A 267 -0.98 -14.82 -24.09
N LEU A 268 -1.91 -15.30 -23.24
CA LEU A 268 -3.02 -16.13 -23.68
C LEU A 268 -3.98 -15.33 -24.56
N LYS A 269 -4.44 -15.95 -25.64
CA LYS A 269 -5.52 -15.43 -26.48
C LYS A 269 -6.78 -15.27 -25.64
N ARG A 270 -7.48 -14.16 -25.84
CA ARG A 270 -8.81 -13.95 -25.24
C ARG A 270 -9.79 -14.95 -25.86
N GLY A 271 -10.55 -15.65 -25.02
CA GLY A 271 -11.54 -16.61 -25.49
C GLY A 271 -12.52 -15.96 -26.47
N LYS A 272 -12.85 -16.64 -27.57
CA LYS A 272 -14.02 -16.27 -28.38
C LYS A 272 -15.25 -16.57 -27.53
N GLN A 273 -16.02 -15.55 -27.14
CA GLN A 273 -17.36 -15.80 -26.64
C GLN A 273 -18.13 -16.58 -27.71
N SER A 274 -18.67 -17.74 -27.33
CA SER A 274 -19.65 -18.44 -28.13
C SER A 274 -20.84 -17.51 -28.35
N ASN A 275 -21.13 -17.22 -29.61
CA ASN A 275 -22.38 -16.59 -30.01
C ASN A 275 -23.51 -17.62 -29.83
N ASP A 276 -23.96 -17.83 -28.59
CA ASP A 276 -25.24 -18.48 -28.35
C ASP A 276 -26.33 -17.42 -28.25
N THR A 277 -27.06 -17.32 -29.36
CA THR A 277 -28.46 -16.88 -29.53
C THR A 277 -29.08 -16.05 -28.40
N ILE A 278 -29.11 -14.73 -28.60
CA ILE A 278 -30.16 -13.85 -28.06
C ILE A 278 -30.98 -13.38 -29.27
N GLY A 279 -32.30 -13.52 -29.16
CA GLY A 279 -33.26 -13.35 -30.24
C GLY A 279 -33.18 -12.01 -30.96
N GLU A 280 -33.52 -12.08 -32.24
CA GLU A 280 -33.92 -10.94 -33.06
C GLU A 280 -35.10 -10.23 -32.38
N ASP A 281 -34.90 -8.97 -32.00
CA ASP A 281 -35.85 -7.89 -32.28
C ASP A 281 -35.17 -6.51 -32.24
N ASP A 282 -35.68 -5.60 -33.05
CA ASP A 282 -35.03 -4.49 -33.74
C ASP A 282 -34.40 -3.32 -32.94
N GLY A 283 -33.39 -2.68 -33.56
CA GLY A 283 -33.12 -1.25 -33.36
C GLY A 283 -31.69 -0.77 -33.59
N LEU A 284 -31.33 -0.50 -34.85
CA LEU A 284 -30.12 0.21 -35.34
C LEU A 284 -29.17 0.85 -34.30
N LEU A 285 -28.00 0.24 -34.11
CA LEU A 285 -26.72 0.97 -34.01
C LEU A 285 -25.68 0.17 -34.79
N VAL A 286 -25.36 0.66 -35.99
CA VAL A 286 -24.19 0.26 -36.79
C VAL A 286 -22.98 0.16 -35.86
N SER A 287 -22.13 -0.85 -36.01
CA SER A 287 -20.92 -1.04 -35.20
C SER A 287 -20.02 0.20 -35.28
N ALA A 288 -20.23 1.16 -34.38
CA ALA A 288 -19.46 2.39 -34.34
C ALA A 288 -18.00 2.02 -34.07
N LYS A 289 -17.10 2.48 -34.95
CA LYS A 289 -15.67 2.26 -34.77
C LYS A 289 -15.23 2.92 -33.45
N THR A 290 -14.56 2.16 -32.59
CA THR A 290 -14.01 2.65 -31.33
C THR A 290 -13.22 3.94 -31.56
N PRO A 291 -13.47 5.02 -30.79
CA PRO A 291 -12.85 6.31 -31.03
C PRO A 291 -11.35 6.21 -30.74
N THR A 292 -10.55 6.77 -31.64
CA THR A 292 -9.09 6.83 -31.51
C THR A 292 -8.68 8.28 -31.26
N PHE A 293 -7.95 8.52 -30.19
CA PHE A 293 -7.43 9.84 -29.86
C PHE A 293 -6.09 10.11 -30.56
N ALA A 294 -5.68 11.37 -30.55
CA ALA A 294 -4.44 11.77 -31.19
C ALA A 294 -3.24 11.18 -30.46
N ASP A 295 -2.21 10.77 -31.21
CA ASP A 295 -0.93 10.32 -30.64
C ASP A 295 -0.13 11.46 -29.98
N GLN A 296 -0.59 12.71 -30.12
CA GLN A 296 -0.04 13.90 -29.49
C GLN A 296 -1.16 14.85 -29.08
N TYR A 297 -1.21 15.26 -27.81
CA TYR A 297 -2.23 16.18 -27.30
C TYR A 297 -1.82 16.90 -26.00
N ILE A 298 -2.50 18.00 -25.73
CA ILE A 298 -2.51 18.68 -24.43
C ILE A 298 -3.94 18.57 -23.87
N ALA A 299 -4.08 18.17 -22.61
CA ALA A 299 -5.39 18.09 -21.96
C ALA A 299 -5.34 18.72 -20.57
N THR A 300 -6.38 19.47 -20.20
CA THR A 300 -6.60 19.90 -18.81
C THR A 300 -7.83 19.23 -18.26
N GLY A 301 -7.86 19.02 -16.95
CA GLY A 301 -9.00 18.36 -16.33
C GLY A 301 -8.89 18.26 -14.82
N ARG A 302 -9.80 17.49 -14.23
CA ARG A 302 -9.87 17.25 -12.78
C ARG A 302 -10.16 15.79 -12.49
N ILE A 303 -9.44 15.23 -11.52
CA ILE A 303 -9.73 13.95 -10.89
C ILE A 303 -10.62 14.21 -9.67
N LEU A 304 -11.80 13.59 -9.62
CA LEU A 304 -12.74 13.69 -8.51
C LEU A 304 -12.96 12.32 -7.87
N LEU A 305 -12.67 12.22 -6.58
CA LEU A 305 -13.03 11.05 -5.76
C LEU A 305 -13.85 11.53 -4.57
N PRO A 306 -15.19 11.48 -4.65
CA PRO A 306 -16.05 11.98 -3.58
C PRO A 306 -15.76 11.35 -2.22
N TYR A 307 -15.55 10.03 -2.17
CA TYR A 307 -15.28 9.29 -0.92
C TYR A 307 -13.92 9.61 -0.30
N ALA A 308 -12.94 9.94 -1.13
CA ALA A 308 -11.63 10.39 -0.69
C ALA A 308 -11.55 11.92 -0.56
N GLU A 309 -12.64 12.66 -0.79
CA GLU A 309 -12.68 14.14 -0.78
C GLU A 309 -11.64 14.79 -1.71
N ILE A 310 -11.30 14.12 -2.82
CA ILE A 310 -10.31 14.60 -3.78
C ILE A 310 -11.01 15.37 -4.88
N ASN A 311 -10.47 16.55 -5.16
CA ASN A 311 -10.78 17.35 -6.33
C ASN A 311 -9.48 17.96 -6.85
N GLU A 312 -8.79 17.22 -7.71
CA GLU A 312 -7.41 17.48 -8.10
C GLU A 312 -7.32 17.90 -9.57
N PRO A 313 -6.93 19.16 -9.86
CA PRO A 313 -6.73 19.62 -11.22
C PRO A 313 -5.41 19.10 -11.80
N PHE A 314 -5.42 18.79 -13.09
CA PHE A 314 -4.23 18.38 -13.85
C PHE A 314 -4.14 19.09 -15.21
N LYS A 315 -2.91 19.21 -15.72
CA LYS A 315 -2.60 19.51 -17.11
C LYS A 315 -1.62 18.48 -17.64
N ALA A 316 -1.98 17.80 -18.71
CA ALA A 316 -1.20 16.71 -19.28
C ALA A 316 -0.69 17.06 -20.68
N TYR A 317 0.53 16.62 -20.94
CA TYR A 317 1.21 16.69 -22.22
C TYR A 317 1.57 15.26 -22.62
N TYR A 318 1.06 14.79 -23.74
CA TYR A 318 1.28 13.44 -24.22
C TYR A 318 1.86 13.48 -25.62
N ASP A 319 3.01 12.84 -25.82
CA ASP A 319 3.64 12.69 -27.14
C ASP A 319 4.18 11.26 -27.31
N LYS A 320 3.37 10.44 -27.98
CA LYS A 320 3.72 9.06 -28.29
C LYS A 320 4.85 8.93 -29.29
N LYS A 321 5.01 9.90 -30.21
CA LYS A 321 6.06 9.85 -31.25
C LYS A 321 7.45 10.00 -30.62
N SER A 322 7.57 10.88 -29.64
CA SER A 322 8.84 11.10 -28.93
C SER A 322 9.03 10.23 -27.68
N ASN A 323 8.04 9.39 -27.32
CA ASN A 323 8.01 8.58 -26.11
C ASN A 323 8.16 9.43 -24.83
N LYS A 324 7.40 10.54 -24.76
CA LYS A 324 7.42 11.46 -23.62
C LYS A 324 6.01 11.80 -23.15
N SER A 325 5.85 11.90 -21.83
CA SER A 325 4.66 12.50 -21.23
C SER A 325 5.03 13.34 -20.02
N ARG A 326 4.15 14.28 -19.69
CA ARG A 326 4.25 15.11 -18.49
C ARG A 326 2.85 15.39 -17.95
N VAL A 327 2.69 15.33 -16.63
CA VAL A 327 1.45 15.70 -15.95
C VAL A 327 1.76 16.66 -14.81
N ASP A 328 1.10 17.81 -14.86
CA ASP A 328 1.21 18.94 -13.96
C ASP A 328 -0.02 18.98 -13.05
N TYR A 329 0.18 18.85 -11.74
CA TYR A 329 -0.88 18.90 -10.74
C TYR A 329 -0.87 20.25 -10.02
N TYR A 330 -2.06 20.84 -9.87
CA TYR A 330 -2.22 22.18 -9.28
C TYR A 330 -1.31 23.24 -9.93
N GLY A 331 -1.11 23.17 -11.25
CA GLY A 331 -0.18 24.04 -11.97
C GLY A 331 1.25 23.50 -11.89
N ASP A 332 2.19 24.27 -11.35
CA ASP A 332 3.58 23.87 -11.25
C ASP A 332 3.98 23.32 -9.87
N LEU A 333 3.00 23.09 -8.98
CA LEU A 333 3.24 22.63 -7.61
C LEU A 333 3.82 21.22 -7.54
N GLU A 334 3.27 20.31 -8.34
CA GLU A 334 3.85 18.98 -8.57
C GLU A 334 3.80 18.64 -10.05
N GLN A 335 4.93 18.26 -10.61
CA GLN A 335 5.04 17.91 -12.02
C GLN A 335 5.75 16.57 -12.16
N THR A 336 5.14 15.66 -12.89
CA THR A 336 5.71 14.35 -13.21
C THR A 336 6.05 14.30 -14.68
N VAL A 337 7.20 13.71 -15.01
CA VAL A 337 7.65 13.53 -16.39
C VAL A 337 8.07 12.09 -16.57
N GLN A 338 7.49 11.42 -17.57
CA GLN A 338 7.87 10.07 -17.96
C GLN A 338 8.68 10.15 -19.25
N ARG A 339 9.98 9.88 -19.16
CA ARG A 339 10.93 9.87 -20.27
C ARG A 339 11.24 8.43 -20.66
N ALA A 340 10.30 7.80 -21.36
CA ALA A 340 10.47 6.42 -21.83
C ALA A 340 11.65 6.31 -22.82
N ASP A 341 11.98 7.39 -23.53
CA ASP A 341 13.19 7.52 -24.36
C ASP A 341 14.51 7.47 -23.56
N MET A 342 14.48 7.86 -22.29
CA MET A 342 15.65 7.83 -21.38
C MET A 342 15.55 6.74 -20.32
N THR A 343 14.45 5.99 -20.28
CA THR A 343 14.13 5.06 -19.20
C THR A 343 14.16 5.70 -17.80
N GLU A 344 13.78 6.98 -17.69
CA GLU A 344 13.74 7.71 -16.41
C GLU A 344 12.38 8.38 -16.15
N PHE A 345 11.98 8.35 -14.89
CA PHE A 345 10.92 9.17 -14.33
C PHE A 345 11.54 10.40 -13.66
N TYR A 346 10.88 11.54 -13.79
CA TYR A 346 11.21 12.75 -13.05
C TYR A 346 10.00 13.27 -12.29
N LYS A 347 10.26 13.85 -11.13
CA LYS A 347 9.28 14.56 -10.32
C LYS A 347 9.87 15.88 -9.86
N LEU A 348 9.17 16.97 -10.12
CA LEU A 348 9.47 18.28 -9.53
C LEU A 348 8.39 18.61 -8.52
N ALA A 349 8.78 18.96 -7.30
CA ALA A 349 7.86 19.37 -6.25
C ALA A 349 8.50 20.42 -5.34
N TYR A 350 7.68 21.21 -4.66
CA TYR A 350 8.15 22.13 -3.62
C TYR A 350 8.36 21.39 -2.30
N MET A 351 9.52 21.61 -1.69
CA MET A 351 9.89 21.09 -0.38
C MET A 351 10.42 22.20 0.50
N VAL A 352 10.24 22.06 1.80
CA VAL A 352 10.82 22.96 2.81
C VAL A 352 12.13 22.35 3.28
N ASP A 353 13.23 23.08 3.16
CA ASP A 353 14.52 22.61 3.66
C ASP A 353 14.63 22.72 5.20
N THR A 354 15.73 22.25 5.77
CA THR A 354 15.96 22.28 7.22
C THR A 354 16.04 23.69 7.81
N LYS A 355 16.15 24.73 6.97
CA LYS A 355 16.15 26.14 7.37
C LYS A 355 14.76 26.78 7.20
N GLY A 356 13.77 26.04 6.73
CA GLY A 356 12.43 26.55 6.53
C GLY A 356 12.18 27.20 5.18
N GLU A 357 13.15 27.15 4.26
CA GLU A 357 13.00 27.76 2.94
C GLU A 357 12.29 26.81 1.98
N THR A 358 11.20 27.27 1.37
CA THR A 358 10.52 26.55 0.31
C THR A 358 11.36 26.58 -0.96
N LYS A 359 11.83 25.40 -1.39
CA LYS A 359 12.63 25.21 -2.60
C LYS A 359 11.97 24.20 -3.52
N ARG A 360 12.10 24.44 -4.82
CA ARG A 360 11.68 23.48 -5.82
C ARG A 360 12.78 22.45 -6.02
N VAL A 361 12.46 21.19 -5.77
CA VAL A 361 13.40 20.07 -5.79
C VAL A 361 13.03 19.12 -6.93
N CYS A 362 14.05 18.58 -7.60
CA CYS A 362 13.88 17.55 -8.61
C CYS A 362 14.28 16.18 -8.04
N PHE A 363 13.44 15.20 -8.31
CA PHE A 363 13.71 13.79 -8.08
C PHE A 363 13.74 13.05 -9.40
N ASN A 364 14.60 12.03 -9.50
CA ASN A 364 14.58 11.10 -10.60
C ASN A 364 14.61 9.64 -10.12
N MET A 365 14.10 8.76 -10.97
CA MET A 365 14.08 7.33 -10.75
C MET A 365 14.21 6.61 -12.09
N ALA A 366 15.15 5.68 -12.18
CA ALA A 366 15.27 4.81 -13.35
C ALA A 366 14.14 3.76 -13.37
N GLY A 367 13.64 3.44 -14.55
CA GLY A 367 12.76 2.30 -14.74
C GLY A 367 13.48 0.98 -14.43
N THR A 368 12.74 0.00 -13.94
CA THR A 368 13.26 -1.36 -13.72
C THR A 368 12.70 -2.31 -14.78
N LEU A 369 13.24 -3.53 -14.85
CA LEU A 369 12.68 -4.56 -15.74
C LEU A 369 11.22 -4.91 -15.39
N LEU A 370 10.84 -4.79 -14.11
CA LEU A 370 9.48 -5.04 -13.62
C LEU A 370 8.58 -3.82 -13.79
N GLN A 371 9.15 -2.61 -13.74
CA GLN A 371 8.43 -1.34 -13.88
C GLN A 371 9.13 -0.46 -14.92
N PRO A 372 9.00 -0.78 -16.22
CA PRO A 372 9.60 0.03 -17.27
C PRO A 372 8.94 1.41 -17.31
N VAL A 373 9.71 2.41 -17.75
CA VAL A 373 9.18 3.75 -17.96
C VAL A 373 8.28 3.74 -19.19
N THR A 374 6.98 3.92 -18.97
CA THR A 374 5.98 4.10 -20.03
C THR A 374 5.46 5.51 -20.00
N ILE A 375 5.13 6.04 -21.18
CA ILE A 375 4.39 7.30 -21.29
C ILE A 375 3.00 7.14 -20.68
N GLN A 376 2.52 8.20 -20.03
CA GLN A 376 1.24 8.23 -19.33
C GLN A 376 0.20 9.03 -20.13
N SER A 377 -0.75 8.31 -20.74
CA SER A 377 -1.98 8.92 -21.23
C SER A 377 -2.89 9.29 -20.05
N VAL A 378 -3.61 10.40 -20.16
CA VAL A 378 -4.71 10.73 -19.23
C VAL A 378 -6.06 10.23 -19.72
N LEU A 379 -6.09 9.60 -20.89
CA LEU A 379 -7.29 8.99 -21.49
C LEU A 379 -7.25 7.48 -21.28
N PRO A 380 -8.39 6.84 -20.92
CA PRO A 380 -8.48 5.39 -20.77
C PRO A 380 -8.39 4.68 -22.12
N ASP A 381 -8.08 3.38 -22.09
CA ASP A 381 -8.21 2.51 -23.25
C ASP A 381 -9.68 2.20 -23.50
N LEU A 382 -10.15 2.54 -24.70
CA LEU A 382 -11.55 2.38 -25.11
C LEU A 382 -11.80 1.09 -25.90
N GLU A 383 -10.81 0.21 -26.10
CA GLU A 383 -10.97 -1.02 -26.89
C GLU A 383 -12.14 -1.91 -26.45
N GLN A 384 -12.44 -1.93 -25.15
CA GLN A 384 -13.54 -2.75 -24.58
C GLN A 384 -14.85 -1.99 -24.42
N PHE A 385 -14.88 -0.69 -24.74
CA PHE A 385 -16.09 0.13 -24.60
C PHE A 385 -16.99 -0.04 -25.82
N LYS A 386 -18.30 -0.04 -25.57
CA LYS A 386 -19.35 -0.09 -26.59
C LYS A 386 -20.14 1.22 -26.57
N LEU A 387 -20.43 1.76 -27.76
CA LEU A 387 -21.35 2.89 -27.88
C LEU A 387 -22.73 2.50 -27.33
N GLN A 388 -23.26 3.29 -26.40
CA GLN A 388 -24.58 3.07 -25.79
C GLN A 388 -25.60 4.10 -26.25
N ALA A 389 -25.19 5.35 -26.40
CA ALA A 389 -26.09 6.42 -26.81
C ALA A 389 -25.33 7.52 -27.56
N SER A 390 -26.03 8.21 -28.45
CA SER A 390 -25.58 9.41 -29.16
C SER A 390 -26.71 10.43 -29.21
N GLY A 391 -26.40 11.71 -29.04
CA GLY A 391 -27.37 12.81 -29.04
C GLY A 391 -27.12 13.76 -27.88
N GLN A 392 -28.15 14.45 -27.40
CA GLN A 392 -27.97 15.45 -26.34
C GLN A 392 -27.32 14.86 -25.09
N CYS A 393 -26.29 15.53 -24.60
CA CYS A 393 -25.55 15.05 -23.45
C CYS A 393 -26.38 14.90 -22.18
N LYS A 394 -26.29 13.72 -21.57
CA LYS A 394 -26.83 13.49 -20.23
C LYS A 394 -25.90 14.07 -19.19
N GLN A 395 -26.44 14.94 -18.34
CA GLN A 395 -25.74 15.46 -17.18
C GLN A 395 -25.45 14.31 -16.18
N LEU A 396 -24.18 13.89 -16.06
CA LEU A 396 -23.76 12.82 -15.14
C LEU A 396 -23.03 13.33 -13.89
N SER A 397 -22.60 14.59 -13.89
CA SER A 397 -21.88 15.21 -12.78
C SER A 397 -22.33 16.65 -12.59
N ASN A 398 -22.60 17.06 -11.34
CA ASN A 398 -22.96 18.44 -11.02
C ASN A 398 -21.80 19.43 -11.22
N LYS A 399 -20.61 18.92 -11.58
CA LYS A 399 -19.37 19.69 -11.79
C LYS A 399 -19.02 19.90 -13.27
N LEU A 400 -19.80 19.35 -14.19
CA LEU A 400 -19.54 19.42 -15.63
C LEU A 400 -20.82 19.80 -16.36
N GLU A 401 -20.95 21.02 -16.85
CA GLU A 401 -22.05 21.39 -17.73
C GLU A 401 -21.77 20.87 -19.14
N LEU A 402 -22.58 19.93 -19.62
CA LEU A 402 -22.46 19.39 -20.97
C LEU A 402 -23.42 20.10 -21.92
N THR A 403 -22.89 20.68 -23.00
CA THR A 403 -23.69 21.36 -24.03
C THR A 403 -23.49 20.70 -25.39
N GLY A 404 -24.57 20.53 -26.17
CA GLY A 404 -24.53 19.93 -27.50
C GLY A 404 -24.70 18.40 -27.52
N ASP A 405 -24.42 17.80 -28.67
CA ASP A 405 -24.51 16.35 -28.87
C ASP A 405 -23.21 15.66 -28.42
N CYS A 406 -23.31 14.51 -27.76
CA CYS A 406 -22.17 13.66 -27.42
C CYS A 406 -22.47 12.18 -27.58
N GLU A 407 -21.41 11.38 -27.52
CA GLU A 407 -21.45 9.93 -27.52
C GLU A 407 -21.13 9.42 -26.11
N GLN A 408 -21.95 8.49 -25.62
CA GLN A 408 -21.74 7.77 -24.37
C GLN A 408 -21.27 6.35 -24.68
N TRP A 409 -20.06 6.04 -24.25
CA TRP A 409 -19.42 4.75 -24.37
C TRP A 409 -19.43 4.06 -23.01
N GLU A 410 -19.79 2.79 -22.95
CA GLU A 410 -19.80 2.02 -21.70
C GLU A 410 -18.98 0.73 -21.80
N TYR A 411 -18.32 0.40 -20.71
CA TYR A 411 -17.68 -0.89 -20.47
C TYR A 411 -18.16 -1.42 -19.12
N ARG A 412 -18.47 -2.72 -19.05
CA ARG A 412 -19.00 -3.38 -17.85
C ARG A 412 -18.19 -4.63 -17.56
N VAL A 413 -17.83 -4.80 -16.29
CA VAL A 413 -17.12 -5.98 -15.79
C VAL A 413 -17.96 -6.61 -14.71
N THR A 414 -18.42 -7.83 -14.96
CA THR A 414 -19.20 -8.60 -13.98
C THR A 414 -18.28 -9.59 -13.27
N ASN A 415 -18.26 -9.54 -11.94
CA ASN A 415 -17.59 -10.53 -11.10
C ASN A 415 -18.62 -11.09 -10.10
N GLY A 416 -19.04 -12.34 -10.29
CA GLY A 416 -20.14 -12.95 -9.55
C GLY A 416 -21.47 -12.23 -9.81
N GLN A 417 -22.13 -11.75 -8.74
CA GLN A 417 -23.38 -10.96 -8.82
C GLN A 417 -23.15 -9.45 -8.93
N LYS A 418 -21.90 -9.00 -9.06
CA LYS A 418 -21.53 -7.58 -8.96
C LYS A 418 -21.03 -7.08 -10.31
N GLU A 419 -21.44 -5.87 -10.69
CA GLU A 419 -21.16 -5.28 -11.98
C GLU A 419 -20.41 -3.95 -11.78
N SER A 420 -19.14 -3.88 -12.16
CA SER A 420 -18.42 -2.61 -12.26
C SER A 420 -18.77 -1.95 -13.59
N LYS A 421 -19.14 -0.67 -13.55
CA LYS A 421 -19.59 0.10 -14.71
C LYS A 421 -18.62 1.24 -14.99
N TYR A 422 -18.16 1.32 -16.22
CA TYR A 422 -17.28 2.38 -16.72
C TYR A 422 -18.03 3.14 -17.81
N VAL A 423 -18.04 4.47 -17.72
CA VAL A 423 -18.73 5.34 -18.68
C VAL A 423 -17.74 6.38 -19.18
N PHE A 424 -17.63 6.52 -20.49
CA PHE A 424 -16.80 7.53 -21.12
C PHE A 424 -17.66 8.37 -22.06
N ILE A 425 -17.63 9.69 -21.90
CA ILE A 425 -18.37 10.65 -22.74
C ILE A 425 -17.38 11.45 -23.56
N LEU A 426 -17.67 11.56 -24.86
CA LEU A 426 -16.91 12.38 -25.78
C LEU A 426 -17.82 13.15 -26.73
N GLN A 427 -17.28 14.23 -27.28
CA GLN A 427 -17.84 14.99 -28.39
C GLN A 427 -17.06 14.74 -29.68
N ARG A 428 -17.64 15.10 -30.82
CA ARG A 428 -16.93 15.18 -32.09
C ARG A 428 -16.80 16.63 -32.52
N ASP A 429 -15.62 17.01 -32.99
CA ASP A 429 -15.43 18.30 -33.65
C ASP A 429 -16.02 18.30 -35.07
N GLU A 430 -15.89 19.45 -35.76
CA GLU A 430 -16.32 19.60 -37.15
C GLU A 430 -15.65 18.58 -38.10
N GLN A 431 -14.45 18.10 -37.76
CA GLN A 431 -13.69 17.09 -38.51
C GLN A 431 -13.95 15.65 -38.04
N GLN A 432 -15.02 15.44 -37.26
CA GLN A 432 -15.44 14.14 -36.70
C GLN A 432 -14.41 13.48 -35.77
N GLN A 433 -13.44 14.24 -35.24
CA GLN A 433 -12.43 13.77 -34.31
C GLN A 433 -12.92 13.82 -32.87
N PRO A 434 -12.65 12.79 -32.05
CA PRO A 434 -13.16 12.72 -30.68
C PRO A 434 -12.49 13.76 -29.76
N ILE A 435 -13.29 14.39 -28.91
CA ILE A 435 -12.92 15.31 -27.83
C ILE A 435 -13.41 14.67 -26.51
N PRO A 436 -12.52 14.32 -25.58
CA PRO A 436 -12.92 13.72 -24.31
C PRO A 436 -13.60 14.76 -23.42
N LEU A 437 -14.67 14.37 -22.72
CA LEU A 437 -15.39 15.25 -21.79
C LEU A 437 -15.45 14.67 -20.37
N TYR A 438 -15.69 13.37 -20.25
CA TYR A 438 -15.90 12.75 -18.95
C TYR A 438 -15.55 11.27 -18.95
N TYR A 439 -14.94 10.80 -17.86
CA TYR A 439 -14.72 9.39 -17.59
C TYR A 439 -15.17 9.06 -16.17
N LEU A 440 -16.08 8.11 -16.03
CA LEU A 440 -16.62 7.61 -14.78
C LEU A 440 -16.25 6.14 -14.62
N MET A 441 -15.70 5.81 -13.47
CA MET A 441 -15.53 4.43 -13.03
C MET A 441 -16.41 4.23 -11.79
N MET A 442 -17.31 3.27 -11.85
CA MET A 442 -18.09 2.80 -10.72
C MET A 442 -17.74 1.33 -10.45
N GLY A 443 -16.93 1.10 -9.42
CA GLY A 443 -16.47 -0.22 -9.02
C GLY A 443 -17.26 -0.74 -7.83
N TYR A 444 -17.60 -2.03 -7.83
CA TYR A 444 -18.26 -2.66 -6.68
C TYR A 444 -17.21 -3.28 -5.74
N ASP A 445 -17.16 -2.83 -4.48
CA ASP A 445 -16.42 -3.52 -3.42
C ASP A 445 -17.32 -4.59 -2.79
N SER A 446 -16.99 -5.88 -3.02
CA SER A 446 -17.82 -7.05 -2.67
C SER A 446 -18.24 -7.12 -1.20
N LEU A 447 -17.53 -6.41 -0.32
CA LEU A 447 -17.50 -6.69 1.11
C LEU A 447 -18.25 -5.71 2.01
N LEU A 448 -18.47 -4.47 1.59
CA LEU A 448 -19.17 -3.48 2.42
C LEU A 448 -20.69 -3.49 2.25
N GLY A 449 -21.21 -4.20 1.24
CA GLY A 449 -22.66 -4.35 1.02
C GLY A 449 -23.44 -3.06 0.72
N SER A 450 -22.82 -1.88 0.82
CA SER A 450 -23.56 -0.61 0.84
C SER A 450 -23.26 0.36 -0.30
N HIS A 451 -22.05 0.43 -0.87
CA HIS A 451 -21.71 1.50 -1.84
C HIS A 451 -20.76 1.09 -2.97
N TYR A 452 -20.98 1.70 -4.15
CA TYR A 452 -20.05 1.69 -5.28
C TYR A 452 -18.97 2.73 -5.06
N ASP A 453 -17.70 2.38 -5.25
CA ASP A 453 -16.65 3.38 -5.37
C ASP A 453 -16.90 4.18 -6.66
N LYS A 454 -16.93 5.51 -6.53
CA LYS A 454 -17.12 6.43 -7.66
C LYS A 454 -15.83 7.22 -7.90
N TYR A 455 -15.31 7.11 -9.12
CA TYR A 455 -14.16 7.87 -9.60
C TYR A 455 -14.56 8.64 -10.85
N GLU A 456 -14.26 9.92 -10.91
CA GLU A 456 -14.58 10.75 -12.06
C GLU A 456 -13.33 11.48 -12.56
N VAL A 457 -13.15 11.53 -13.88
CA VAL A 457 -12.19 12.40 -14.55
C VAL A 457 -12.98 13.31 -15.47
N ILE A 458 -12.92 14.61 -15.21
CA ILE A 458 -13.52 15.64 -16.06
C ILE A 458 -12.41 16.21 -16.93
N TYR A 459 -12.64 16.29 -18.24
CA TYR A 459 -11.73 16.94 -19.18
C TYR A 459 -12.28 18.34 -19.48
N GLU A 460 -11.52 19.36 -19.10
CA GLU A 460 -11.88 20.78 -19.27
C GLU A 460 -11.40 21.33 -20.62
N SER A 461 -10.28 20.82 -21.14
CA SER A 461 -9.78 21.15 -22.48
C SER A 461 -9.02 19.97 -23.10
N TYR A 462 -9.02 19.90 -24.43
CA TYR A 462 -8.28 18.91 -25.20
C TYR A 462 -7.83 19.51 -26.55
N GLU A 463 -6.54 19.68 -26.72
CA GLU A 463 -5.92 20.32 -27.88
C GLU A 463 -5.02 19.34 -28.63
N ARG A 464 -5.29 19.18 -29.93
CA ARG A 464 -4.52 18.32 -30.86
C ARG A 464 -3.47 19.17 -31.57
N MET A 465 -2.34 19.41 -30.94
CA MET A 465 -1.29 20.27 -31.50
C MET A 465 0.13 19.75 -31.25
N PRO A 466 1.11 20.15 -32.09
CA PRO A 466 2.52 19.91 -31.81
C PRO A 466 2.94 20.49 -30.46
N ILE A 467 3.64 19.69 -29.66
CA ILE A 467 4.15 20.08 -28.34
C ILE A 467 5.62 20.47 -28.49
N ASP A 468 6.02 21.62 -27.94
CA ASP A 468 7.44 21.99 -27.86
C ASP A 468 8.20 20.92 -27.04
N PRO A 469 9.21 20.24 -27.61
CA PRO A 469 9.98 19.22 -26.90
C PRO A 469 10.58 19.68 -25.57
N LYS A 470 10.84 20.99 -25.40
CA LYS A 470 11.38 21.58 -24.16
C LYS A 470 10.45 21.41 -22.97
N ILE A 471 9.14 21.23 -23.19
CA ILE A 471 8.16 21.01 -22.12
C ILE A 471 8.46 19.73 -21.33
N PHE A 472 9.10 18.72 -21.95
CA PHE A 472 9.50 17.47 -21.30
C PHE A 472 10.90 17.52 -20.66
N ASP A 473 11.60 18.65 -20.77
CA ASP A 473 12.98 18.84 -20.31
C ASP A 473 13.07 19.79 -19.10
N ILE A 474 11.95 20.11 -18.45
CA ILE A 474 11.88 21.05 -17.31
C ILE A 474 12.79 20.69 -16.14
N PHE A 475 13.14 19.40 -16.00
CA PHE A 475 14.05 18.92 -14.96
C PHE A 475 15.51 19.34 -15.20
N LYS A 476 15.91 19.67 -16.43
CA LYS A 476 17.31 20.04 -16.77
C LYS A 476 17.80 21.29 -16.05
N GLY A 477 16.90 22.15 -15.58
CA GLY A 477 17.25 23.31 -14.75
C GLY A 477 17.58 22.98 -13.30
N TYR A 478 17.48 21.71 -12.88
CA TYR A 478 17.60 21.28 -11.50
C TYR A 478 18.62 20.15 -11.35
N LYS A 479 19.24 20.09 -10.18
CA LYS A 479 20.05 18.92 -9.79
C LYS A 479 19.10 17.85 -9.24
N CYS A 480 18.77 16.86 -10.05
CA CYS A 480 17.88 15.77 -9.65
C CYS A 480 18.62 14.73 -8.80
N GLY A 481 17.97 14.26 -7.73
CA GLY A 481 18.48 13.17 -6.88
C GLY A 481 17.46 12.05 -6.72
N GLY A 482 17.90 10.93 -6.13
CA GLY A 482 16.98 9.86 -5.74
C GLY A 482 15.98 10.34 -4.67
N PHE A 483 14.78 9.77 -4.67
CA PHE A 483 13.76 10.12 -3.68
C PHE A 483 14.14 9.60 -2.29
N PRO A 484 14.18 10.45 -1.24
CA PRO A 484 14.53 10.03 0.12
C PRO A 484 13.32 9.38 0.80
N GLY A 485 13.29 8.06 0.85
CA GLY A 485 12.25 7.28 1.52
C GLY A 485 12.40 5.78 1.29
N PRO A 486 11.72 4.92 2.07
CA PRO A 486 11.67 3.49 1.78
C PRO A 486 11.19 3.29 0.34
N GLY A 487 11.94 2.54 -0.46
CA GLY A 487 11.82 2.47 -1.93
C GLY A 487 10.55 1.81 -2.48
N HIS A 488 9.49 1.67 -1.69
CA HIS A 488 8.26 0.99 -2.07
C HIS A 488 7.13 2.01 -2.27
N GLY A 489 6.39 1.91 -3.38
CA GLY A 489 5.38 2.91 -3.80
C GLY A 489 5.89 4.10 -4.63
N LEU A 490 7.16 4.10 -5.05
CA LEU A 490 7.76 5.21 -5.83
C LEU A 490 6.95 5.53 -7.11
N MET A 491 6.44 4.53 -7.82
CA MET A 491 5.69 4.78 -9.07
C MET A 491 4.44 5.63 -8.87
N ALA A 492 3.70 5.45 -7.78
CA ALA A 492 2.53 6.27 -7.50
C ALA A 492 2.91 7.74 -7.21
N THR A 493 4.11 7.95 -6.69
CA THR A 493 4.66 9.29 -6.44
C THR A 493 5.12 9.96 -7.74
N PHE A 494 5.68 9.18 -8.68
CA PHE A 494 6.18 9.66 -9.97
C PHE A 494 5.15 9.60 -11.11
N ASN A 495 3.99 8.97 -10.88
CA ASN A 495 2.91 8.86 -11.85
C ASN A 495 1.55 8.56 -11.16
N PRO A 496 0.98 9.53 -10.41
CA PRO A 496 -0.22 9.29 -9.61
C PRO A 496 -1.49 9.09 -10.45
N ILE A 497 -1.59 9.68 -11.64
CA ILE A 497 -2.78 9.50 -12.51
C ILE A 497 -2.88 8.08 -13.10
N ARG A 498 -1.79 7.32 -13.11
CA ARG A 498 -1.77 5.94 -13.64
C ARG A 498 -2.75 5.03 -12.94
N GLU A 499 -2.91 5.19 -11.63
CA GLU A 499 -3.87 4.43 -10.82
C GLU A 499 -5.29 4.57 -11.39
N PHE A 500 -5.71 5.81 -11.67
CA PHE A 500 -7.09 6.12 -12.08
C PHE A 500 -7.37 5.84 -13.56
N ILE A 501 -6.34 5.79 -14.41
CA ILE A 501 -6.52 5.57 -15.85
C ILE A 501 -6.26 4.12 -16.25
N GLN A 502 -5.32 3.44 -15.59
CA GLN A 502 -4.92 2.07 -15.92
C GLN A 502 -5.37 1.03 -14.89
N GLY A 503 -5.97 1.44 -13.76
CA GLY A 503 -6.46 0.51 -12.74
C GLY A 503 -5.36 -0.23 -11.97
N THR A 504 -4.21 0.42 -11.77
CA THR A 504 -3.04 -0.18 -11.08
C THR A 504 -3.08 0.13 -9.58
N TYR A 505 -3.32 -0.88 -8.75
CA TYR A 505 -3.50 -0.71 -7.29
C TYR A 505 -2.35 -1.28 -6.44
N ASP A 506 -1.36 -1.92 -7.06
CA ASP A 506 -0.28 -2.66 -6.37
C ASP A 506 0.42 -1.81 -5.31
N HIS A 507 0.68 -0.54 -5.63
CA HIS A 507 1.34 0.38 -4.69
C HIS A 507 0.51 0.66 -3.43
N ILE A 508 -0.82 0.63 -3.52
CA ILE A 508 -1.73 0.82 -2.37
C ILE A 508 -1.76 -0.45 -1.55
N ASP A 509 -1.82 -1.62 -2.21
CA ASP A 509 -1.87 -2.91 -1.56
C ASP A 509 -0.55 -3.20 -0.83
N GLU A 510 0.59 -2.86 -1.44
CA GLU A 510 1.91 -2.83 -0.78
C GLU A 510 1.93 -1.86 0.41
N SER A 511 1.46 -0.62 0.23
CA SER A 511 1.41 0.38 1.30
C SER A 511 0.52 -0.07 2.46
N PHE A 512 -0.58 -0.78 2.18
CA PHE A 512 -1.44 -1.36 3.19
C PHE A 512 -0.73 -2.48 3.94
N ASN A 513 -0.02 -3.37 3.24
CA ASN A 513 0.76 -4.44 3.87
C ASN A 513 1.84 -3.87 4.80
N ASP A 514 2.56 -2.83 4.37
CA ASP A 514 3.57 -2.16 5.19
C ASP A 514 2.95 -1.44 6.39
N PHE A 515 1.82 -0.77 6.19
CA PHE A 515 1.03 -0.19 7.26
C PHE A 515 0.61 -1.25 8.29
N SER A 516 0.06 -2.38 7.84
CA SER A 516 -0.38 -3.47 8.71
C SER A 516 0.78 -4.06 9.51
N LYS A 517 1.95 -4.25 8.88
CA LYS A 517 3.17 -4.69 9.59
C LYS A 517 3.65 -3.66 10.61
N LYS A 518 3.80 -2.40 10.20
CA LYS A 518 4.31 -1.31 11.04
C LYS A 518 3.46 -1.10 12.30
N HIS A 519 2.15 -1.23 12.17
CA HIS A 519 1.20 -1.00 13.26
C HIS A 519 0.67 -2.29 13.89
N ASN A 520 1.31 -3.45 13.62
CA ASN A 520 0.92 -4.76 14.14
C ASN A 520 -0.59 -5.04 14.00
N LYS A 521 -1.17 -4.69 12.85
CA LYS A 521 -2.58 -4.90 12.57
C LYS A 521 -2.85 -6.38 12.34
N ASN A 522 -3.74 -6.94 13.15
CA ASN A 522 -4.24 -8.30 12.99
C ASN A 522 -5.76 -8.24 12.85
N TYR A 523 -6.28 -8.62 11.69
CA TYR A 523 -7.71 -8.58 11.40
C TYR A 523 -8.28 -10.01 11.53
N GLU A 524 -9.32 -10.18 12.35
CA GLU A 524 -9.86 -11.50 12.70
C GLU A 524 -10.40 -12.28 11.49
N THR A 525 -10.99 -11.58 10.54
CA THR A 525 -11.62 -12.16 9.36
C THR A 525 -11.08 -11.54 8.08
N LYS A 526 -11.18 -12.29 6.96
CA LYS A 526 -10.83 -11.76 5.65
C LYS A 526 -11.75 -10.59 5.28
N GLU A 527 -12.98 -10.63 5.79
CA GLU A 527 -13.97 -9.59 5.58
C GLU A 527 -13.52 -8.26 6.19
N GLU A 528 -13.11 -8.30 7.47
CA GLU A 528 -12.58 -7.13 8.16
C GLU A 528 -11.28 -6.64 7.50
N SER A 529 -10.36 -7.55 7.14
CA SER A 529 -9.13 -7.17 6.45
C SER A 529 -9.40 -6.41 5.15
N THR A 530 -10.41 -6.81 4.38
CA THR A 530 -10.73 -6.15 3.10
C THR A 530 -11.41 -4.81 3.32
N LYS A 531 -12.32 -4.72 4.30
CA LYS A 531 -12.91 -3.44 4.75
C LYS A 531 -11.85 -2.44 5.21
N ARG A 532 -10.83 -2.91 5.92
CA ARG A 532 -9.69 -2.10 6.39
C ARG A 532 -8.82 -1.62 5.24
N GLN A 533 -8.56 -2.49 4.27
CA GLN A 533 -7.86 -2.14 3.02
C GLN A 533 -8.62 -1.09 2.22
N HIS A 534 -9.96 -1.18 2.16
CA HIS A 534 -10.81 -0.19 1.52
C HIS A 534 -10.69 1.21 2.16
N PHE A 535 -10.83 1.31 3.48
CA PHE A 535 -10.68 2.60 4.16
C PHE A 535 -9.25 3.14 4.04
N PHE A 536 -8.25 2.26 4.19
CA PHE A 536 -6.86 2.62 3.99
C PHE A 536 -6.62 3.22 2.61
N ARG A 537 -7.11 2.58 1.55
CA ARG A 537 -6.99 3.04 0.17
C ARG A 537 -7.51 4.48 0.00
N HIS A 538 -8.71 4.76 0.49
CA HIS A 538 -9.30 6.10 0.35
C HIS A 538 -8.58 7.16 1.19
N ASN A 539 -8.16 6.82 2.41
CA ASN A 539 -7.41 7.74 3.26
C ASN A 539 -5.98 7.96 2.72
N TYR A 540 -5.33 6.94 2.18
CA TYR A 540 -4.03 7.02 1.53
C TYR A 540 -4.07 7.97 0.33
N ARG A 541 -5.08 7.83 -0.54
CA ARG A 541 -5.29 8.75 -1.66
C ARG A 541 -5.49 10.19 -1.19
N PHE A 542 -6.29 10.41 -0.15
CA PHE A 542 -6.49 11.74 0.44
C PHE A 542 -5.17 12.34 0.95
N ILE A 543 -4.37 11.55 1.67
CA ILE A 543 -3.04 11.94 2.16
C ILE A 543 -2.13 12.36 0.99
N MET A 544 -2.05 11.52 -0.05
CA MET A 544 -1.19 11.79 -1.20
C MET A 544 -1.65 13.02 -1.97
N ALA A 545 -2.96 13.17 -2.23
CA ALA A 545 -3.52 14.34 -2.91
C ALA A 545 -3.35 15.65 -2.12
N HIS A 546 -3.44 15.59 -0.79
CA HIS A 546 -3.13 16.75 0.05
C HIS A 546 -1.64 17.12 -0.06
N ASN A 547 -0.75 16.13 0.02
CA ASN A 547 0.69 16.37 0.04
C ASN A 547 1.26 16.95 -1.27
N ARG A 548 0.52 16.82 -2.39
CA ARG A 548 0.82 17.50 -3.67
C ARG A 548 0.54 19.00 -3.67
N LYS A 549 -0.24 19.49 -2.69
CA LYS A 549 -0.53 20.92 -2.54
C LYS A 549 0.60 21.62 -1.79
N THR A 550 0.72 22.92 -2.01
CA THR A 550 1.57 23.81 -1.21
C THR A 550 0.79 24.24 0.02
N THR A 551 1.07 23.57 1.13
CA THR A 551 0.47 23.80 2.45
C THR A 551 1.60 23.94 3.47
N SER A 552 1.34 24.65 4.56
CA SER A 552 2.28 24.84 5.68
C SER A 552 2.51 23.56 6.50
N PHE A 553 1.80 22.48 6.20
CA PHE A 553 1.87 21.18 6.87
C PHE A 553 1.70 20.03 5.87
N LYS A 554 2.10 18.83 6.29
CA LYS A 554 1.96 17.59 5.52
C LYS A 554 1.17 16.55 6.32
N LEU A 555 0.50 15.68 5.57
CA LEU A 555 -0.19 14.51 6.09
C LEU A 555 0.70 13.27 5.99
N GLY A 556 0.42 12.26 6.80
CA GLY A 556 1.15 10.99 6.79
C GLY A 556 0.27 9.81 7.14
N VAL A 557 0.66 8.64 6.64
CA VAL A 557 0.07 7.37 7.06
C VAL A 557 0.42 7.14 8.53
N ASN A 558 -0.62 7.00 9.35
CA ASN A 558 -0.53 6.70 10.78
C ASN A 558 -1.45 5.52 11.14
N HIS A 559 -1.43 5.09 12.41
CA HIS A 559 -2.19 3.95 12.91
C HIS A 559 -3.73 4.03 12.73
N LEU A 560 -4.28 5.20 12.36
CA LEU A 560 -5.70 5.46 12.10
C LEU A 560 -6.08 5.38 10.61
N THR A 561 -5.13 5.17 9.70
CA THR A 561 -5.37 5.25 8.24
C THR A 561 -6.37 4.21 7.74
N ASP A 562 -6.54 3.07 8.42
CA ASP A 562 -7.52 2.01 8.09
C ASP A 562 -8.91 2.21 8.72
N ARG A 563 -9.20 3.40 9.27
CA ARG A 563 -10.48 3.72 9.94
C ARG A 563 -11.42 4.50 9.03
N SER A 564 -12.72 4.25 9.18
CA SER A 564 -13.76 5.07 8.57
C SER A 564 -13.95 6.42 9.29
N ASN A 565 -14.65 7.36 8.67
CA ASN A 565 -15.00 8.64 9.31
C ASN A 565 -15.82 8.45 10.59
N ASP A 566 -16.72 7.46 10.62
CA ASP A 566 -17.55 7.17 11.80
C ASP A 566 -16.70 6.60 12.93
N GLU A 567 -15.72 5.74 12.62
CA GLU A 567 -14.78 5.24 13.62
C GLU A 567 -13.88 6.35 14.17
N LEU A 568 -13.39 7.24 13.31
CA LEU A 568 -12.60 8.41 13.74
C LEU A 568 -13.42 9.39 14.59
N LYS A 569 -14.74 9.45 14.38
CA LYS A 569 -15.64 10.28 15.19
C LYS A 569 -15.69 9.86 16.65
N VAL A 570 -15.59 8.57 16.94
CA VAL A 570 -15.62 8.06 18.32
C VAL A 570 -14.43 8.55 19.15
N LEU A 571 -13.30 8.88 18.51
CA LEU A 571 -12.10 9.40 19.19
C LEU A 571 -12.26 10.84 19.71
N ARG A 572 -13.30 11.55 19.25
CA ARG A 572 -13.58 12.96 19.53
C ARG A 572 -14.65 13.05 20.61
N GLY A 573 -14.19 13.13 21.85
CA GLY A 573 -15.00 12.96 23.06
C GLY A 573 -15.49 14.24 23.72
N VAL A 574 -15.25 15.43 23.16
CA VAL A 574 -15.81 16.65 23.72
C VAL A 574 -17.26 16.77 23.29
N ARG A 575 -18.14 16.94 24.28
CA ARG A 575 -19.54 17.25 24.07
C ARG A 575 -19.77 18.67 24.57
N SER A 576 -19.72 19.66 23.66
CA SER A 576 -20.06 21.03 24.03
C SER A 576 -21.53 21.06 24.49
N THR A 577 -21.74 21.22 25.79
CA THR A 577 -23.07 21.43 26.38
C THR A 577 -23.31 22.93 26.61
N ASN A 578 -24.58 23.33 26.75
CA ASN A 578 -25.07 24.72 26.76
C ASN A 578 -24.10 25.79 27.30
N LYS A 579 -24.15 26.99 26.68
CA LYS A 579 -23.39 28.23 26.98
C LYS A 579 -23.60 28.84 28.39
N GLU A 580 -23.98 28.04 29.37
CA GLU A 580 -24.09 28.45 30.76
C GLU A 580 -22.70 28.61 31.39
N TYR A 581 -22.64 29.39 32.46
CA TYR A 581 -21.39 29.61 33.20
C TYR A 581 -20.86 28.29 33.76
N ASN A 582 -19.66 27.90 33.33
CA ASN A 582 -19.06 26.60 33.66
C ASN A 582 -18.51 26.53 35.11
N GLY A 583 -18.49 27.63 35.87
CA GLY A 583 -17.97 27.70 37.24
C GLY A 583 -16.51 28.16 37.35
N GLY A 584 -15.84 28.42 36.23
CA GLY A 584 -14.43 28.82 36.19
C GLY A 584 -14.22 30.31 36.46
N MET A 585 -13.18 30.62 37.22
CA MET A 585 -12.84 32.01 37.56
C MET A 585 -12.31 32.78 36.35
N TYR A 586 -12.53 34.09 36.34
CA TYR A 586 -11.97 34.97 35.32
C TYR A 586 -10.45 35.07 35.47
N PHE A 587 -9.71 34.82 34.38
CA PHE A 587 -8.28 35.01 34.32
C PHE A 587 -7.91 36.44 33.93
N ASP A 588 -7.52 37.24 34.93
CA ASP A 588 -7.08 38.62 34.72
C ASP A 588 -5.61 38.70 34.30
N LYS A 589 -5.37 38.82 32.99
CA LYS A 589 -4.01 38.95 32.43
C LYS A 589 -3.29 40.23 32.86
N THR A 590 -4.00 41.27 33.32
CA THR A 590 -3.39 42.57 33.66
C THR A 590 -2.48 42.50 34.89
N LYS A 591 -2.60 41.43 35.67
CA LYS A 591 -1.73 41.13 36.82
C LYS A 591 -0.32 40.67 36.43
N TYR A 592 -0.07 40.41 35.15
CA TYR A 592 1.19 39.86 34.66
C TYR A 592 1.90 40.86 33.75
N ASN A 593 3.24 40.85 33.81
CA ASN A 593 4.05 41.70 32.94
C ASN A 593 4.27 41.04 31.58
N MET A 594 3.50 41.50 30.58
CA MET A 594 3.58 41.05 29.19
C MET A 594 4.98 41.17 28.57
N SER A 595 5.78 42.17 28.97
CA SER A 595 7.14 42.37 28.42
C SER A 595 8.13 41.26 28.82
N LYS A 596 7.78 40.43 29.80
CA LYS A 596 8.59 39.28 30.23
C LYS A 596 8.28 37.99 29.47
N LEU A 597 7.23 37.97 28.64
CA LEU A 597 6.88 36.78 27.87
C LEU A 597 7.91 36.57 26.75
N PRO A 598 8.49 35.37 26.63
CA PRO A 598 9.37 35.04 25.52
C PRO A 598 8.58 34.96 24.21
N SER A 599 9.26 35.11 23.07
CA SER A 599 8.63 34.93 21.74
C SER A 599 8.23 33.48 21.47
N GLN A 600 8.87 32.53 22.13
CA GLN A 600 8.61 31.10 22.04
C GLN A 600 8.70 30.46 23.43
N TRP A 601 7.86 29.47 23.68
CA TRP A 601 7.84 28.73 24.92
C TRP A 601 7.45 27.28 24.67
N ASP A 602 8.15 26.34 25.32
CA ASP A 602 7.91 24.91 25.19
C ASP A 602 8.12 24.21 26.54
N TRP A 603 7.01 23.80 27.17
CA TRP A 603 7.04 23.11 28.45
C TRP A 603 7.69 21.73 28.42
N ARG A 604 7.86 21.11 27.25
CA ARG A 604 8.54 19.82 27.11
C ARG A 604 10.02 19.92 27.47
N LEU A 605 10.65 21.04 27.11
CA LEU A 605 12.08 21.27 27.30
C LEU A 605 12.47 21.46 28.78
N VAL A 606 11.50 21.80 29.63
CA VAL A 606 11.70 22.06 31.06
C VAL A 606 11.03 21.02 31.96
N GLY A 607 10.46 19.95 31.37
CA GLY A 607 9.97 18.79 32.11
C GLY A 607 8.55 18.89 32.67
N ALA A 608 7.74 19.88 32.28
CA ALA A 608 6.37 20.03 32.77
C ALA A 608 5.33 19.20 31.98
N VAL A 609 5.77 18.31 31.10
CA VAL A 609 4.92 17.52 30.20
C VAL A 609 5.28 16.04 30.31
N THR A 610 4.33 15.19 30.70
CA THR A 610 4.50 13.73 30.70
C THR A 610 4.62 13.19 29.27
N PRO A 611 5.07 11.94 29.08
CA PRO A 611 5.04 11.29 27.77
C PRO A 611 3.65 11.35 27.11
N VAL A 612 3.61 11.34 25.77
CA VAL A 612 2.35 11.21 25.01
C VAL A 612 1.69 9.89 25.36
N LYS A 613 0.36 9.91 25.49
CA LYS A 613 -0.47 8.75 25.84
C LYS A 613 -1.41 8.40 24.69
N ASP A 614 -2.15 7.31 24.84
CA ASP A 614 -3.11 6.81 23.87
C ASP A 614 -4.46 6.58 24.55
N GLN A 615 -5.49 7.30 24.10
CA GLN A 615 -6.88 7.14 24.58
C GLN A 615 -7.59 5.93 23.97
N ALA A 616 -6.92 5.18 23.07
CA ALA A 616 -7.50 4.08 22.32
C ALA A 616 -8.80 4.49 21.60
N ILE A 617 -9.79 3.60 21.55
CA ILE A 617 -11.09 3.84 20.90
C ILE A 617 -12.10 4.57 21.82
N CYS A 618 -11.67 5.03 23.00
CA CYS A 618 -12.52 5.68 23.99
C CYS A 618 -12.51 7.20 23.79
N GLY A 619 -13.69 7.83 23.73
CA GLY A 619 -13.88 9.28 23.63
C GLY A 619 -13.58 10.01 24.95
N SER A 620 -12.40 9.75 25.52
CA SER A 620 -11.98 10.26 26.84
C SER A 620 -10.92 11.35 26.77
N CYS A 621 -10.73 11.98 25.59
CA CYS A 621 -9.76 13.07 25.37
C CYS A 621 -9.81 14.16 26.47
N TRP A 622 -11.01 14.48 26.97
CA TRP A 622 -11.26 15.41 28.06
C TRP A 622 -10.51 15.05 29.35
N SER A 623 -10.36 13.76 29.65
CA SER A 623 -9.60 13.29 30.81
C SER A 623 -8.09 13.47 30.64
N PHE A 624 -7.58 13.32 29.41
CA PHE A 624 -6.17 13.53 29.07
C PHE A 624 -5.79 15.01 29.09
N GLY A 625 -6.65 15.89 28.55
CA GLY A 625 -6.50 17.34 28.68
C GLY A 625 -6.44 17.76 30.15
N THR A 626 -7.46 17.38 30.93
CA THR A 626 -7.58 17.68 32.37
C THR A 626 -6.33 17.25 33.15
N THR A 627 -5.96 15.98 33.02
CA THR A 627 -4.80 15.44 33.74
C THR A 627 -3.51 16.11 33.28
N GLY A 628 -3.31 16.34 31.98
CA GLY A 628 -2.13 17.02 31.47
C GLY A 628 -1.94 18.44 32.02
N ALA A 629 -3.03 19.21 32.14
CA ALA A 629 -2.98 20.54 32.74
C ALA A 629 -2.68 20.47 34.25
N MET A 630 -3.23 19.48 34.95
CA MET A 630 -2.92 19.26 36.37
C MET A 630 -1.48 18.81 36.61
N GLU A 631 -0.96 17.88 35.79
CA GLU A 631 0.43 17.40 35.84
C GLU A 631 1.39 18.59 35.66
N GLY A 632 1.11 19.45 34.68
CA GLY A 632 1.88 20.65 34.39
C GLY A 632 1.78 21.72 35.48
N ALA A 633 0.58 22.05 35.95
CA ALA A 633 0.38 23.02 37.03
C ALA A 633 1.06 22.57 38.34
N TYR A 634 1.03 21.27 38.64
CA TYR A 634 1.70 20.70 39.81
C TYR A 634 3.22 20.78 39.67
N PHE A 635 3.76 20.52 38.48
CA PHE A 635 5.18 20.71 38.20
C PHE A 635 5.61 22.17 38.37
N VAL A 636 4.85 23.13 37.82
CA VAL A 636 5.17 24.56 37.97
C VAL A 636 5.20 24.99 39.44
N LYS A 637 4.31 24.42 40.26
CA LYS A 637 4.21 24.75 41.69
C LYS A 637 5.30 24.08 42.55
N THR A 638 5.65 22.84 42.26
CA THR A 638 6.46 21.99 43.16
C THR A 638 7.82 21.59 42.62
N GLY A 639 8.03 21.70 41.30
CA GLY A 639 9.18 21.14 40.59
C GLY A 639 9.10 19.64 40.32
N ASN A 640 8.03 18.96 40.79
CA ASN A 640 7.87 17.50 40.64
C ASN A 640 6.84 17.17 39.56
N LEU A 641 7.22 16.33 38.60
CA LEU A 641 6.29 15.82 37.59
C LEU A 641 5.70 14.49 38.06
N VAL A 642 4.37 14.44 38.19
CA VAL A 642 3.63 13.23 38.57
C VAL A 642 2.80 12.73 37.39
N LYS A 643 2.58 11.42 37.29
CA LYS A 643 1.67 10.83 36.29
C LYS A 643 0.30 10.61 36.93
N LEU A 644 -0.72 11.34 36.46
CA LEU A 644 -2.07 11.30 37.03
C LEU A 644 -2.98 10.33 36.28
N SER A 645 -3.96 9.76 36.99
CA SER A 645 -4.87 8.76 36.46
C SER A 645 -6.00 9.36 35.61
N GLN A 646 -5.97 9.12 34.31
CA GLN A 646 -7.10 9.42 33.42
C GLN A 646 -8.30 8.52 33.74
N GLN A 647 -8.04 7.26 34.11
CA GLN A 647 -9.08 6.27 34.40
C GLN A 647 -9.94 6.68 35.60
N GLN A 648 -9.37 7.34 36.62
CA GLN A 648 -10.17 7.88 37.72
C GLN A 648 -11.24 8.86 37.23
N LEU A 649 -10.88 9.73 36.28
CA LEU A 649 -11.83 10.68 35.72
C LEU A 649 -12.92 9.95 34.94
N VAL A 650 -12.53 9.01 34.07
CA VAL A 650 -13.45 8.18 33.26
C VAL A 650 -14.44 7.43 34.15
N ASP A 651 -13.98 6.83 35.24
CA ASP A 651 -14.82 5.97 36.10
C ASP A 651 -15.72 6.77 37.06
N CYS A 652 -15.24 7.91 37.57
CA CYS A 652 -15.83 8.52 38.77
C CYS A 652 -16.51 9.87 38.55
N SER A 653 -16.24 10.58 37.45
CA SER A 653 -16.78 11.94 37.24
C SER A 653 -18.21 11.97 36.66
N TRP A 654 -18.89 10.82 36.59
CA TRP A 654 -20.27 10.69 36.08
C TRP A 654 -21.28 11.56 36.83
N SER A 655 -21.10 11.75 38.14
CA SER A 655 -21.95 12.61 38.96
C SER A 655 -21.89 14.09 38.56
N GLU A 656 -20.84 14.52 37.85
CA GLU A 656 -20.70 15.87 37.27
C GLU A 656 -21.11 15.93 35.79
N GLN A 657 -21.75 14.87 35.27
CA GLN A 657 -22.28 14.72 33.90
C GLN A 657 -21.21 14.52 32.81
N ASN A 658 -19.99 14.10 33.19
CA ASN A 658 -19.13 13.41 32.24
C ASN A 658 -19.70 12.01 31.96
N ASN A 659 -19.45 11.47 30.77
CA ASN A 659 -20.01 10.19 30.31
C ASN A 659 -18.90 9.20 29.95
N GLY A 660 -17.80 9.19 30.72
CA GLY A 660 -16.70 8.26 30.49
C GLY A 660 -16.17 8.30 29.04
N CYS A 661 -16.20 7.15 28.37
CA CYS A 661 -15.80 6.98 26.97
C CYS A 661 -16.75 7.60 25.94
N ASP A 662 -17.97 7.94 26.32
CA ASP A 662 -18.92 8.61 25.44
C ASP A 662 -18.68 10.13 25.35
N GLY A 663 -17.87 10.69 26.26
CA GLY A 663 -17.42 12.07 26.20
C GLY A 663 -17.65 12.87 27.47
N GLY A 664 -17.01 14.03 27.55
CA GLY A 664 -16.98 14.86 28.76
C GLY A 664 -16.26 16.18 28.57
N GLU A 665 -16.14 16.92 29.66
CA GLU A 665 -15.56 18.27 29.72
C GLU A 665 -14.57 18.37 30.89
N ASP A 666 -13.53 19.17 30.72
CA ASP A 666 -12.47 19.38 31.70
C ASP A 666 -12.96 20.08 32.98
N PHE A 667 -13.80 21.10 32.85
CA PHE A 667 -14.35 21.81 34.01
C PHE A 667 -15.21 20.92 34.92
N ARG A 668 -15.93 19.94 34.35
CA ARG A 668 -16.71 18.95 35.12
C ARG A 668 -15.78 18.01 35.88
N SER A 669 -14.64 17.68 35.27
CA SER A 669 -13.58 16.91 35.91
C SER A 669 -13.01 17.65 37.11
N TYR A 670 -12.72 18.95 36.99
CA TYR A 670 -12.27 19.76 38.13
C TYR A 670 -13.33 19.82 39.25
N LYS A 671 -14.61 19.96 38.92
CA LYS A 671 -15.70 19.92 39.91
C LYS A 671 -15.75 18.60 40.68
N TYR A 672 -15.60 17.47 39.98
CA TYR A 672 -15.52 16.16 40.60
C TYR A 672 -14.32 16.08 41.53
N LEU A 673 -13.13 16.50 41.08
CA LEU A 673 -11.90 16.42 41.86
C LEU A 673 -11.92 17.27 43.13
N MET A 674 -12.55 18.45 43.09
CA MET A 674 -12.78 19.28 44.27
C MET A 674 -13.64 18.55 45.32
N LYS A 675 -14.66 17.78 44.89
CA LYS A 675 -15.52 16.98 45.78
C LYS A 675 -14.83 15.69 46.27
N ALA A 676 -14.05 15.05 45.41
CA ALA A 676 -13.34 13.80 45.70
C ALA A 676 -12.06 14.00 46.55
N GLY A 677 -11.67 15.25 46.81
CA GLY A 677 -10.48 15.58 47.58
C GLY A 677 -9.17 15.38 46.81
N GLY A 678 -9.23 15.30 45.48
CA GLY A 678 -8.06 15.19 44.59
C GLY A 678 -8.07 13.98 43.64
N ILE A 679 -6.99 13.86 42.89
CA ILE A 679 -6.74 12.81 41.90
C ILE A 679 -5.58 11.92 42.33
N ALA A 680 -5.68 10.62 42.07
CA ALA A 680 -4.64 9.64 42.31
C ALA A 680 -3.60 9.60 41.18
N THR A 681 -2.43 9.04 41.46
CA THR A 681 -1.47 8.71 40.40
C THR A 681 -2.00 7.57 39.54
N ALA A 682 -1.49 7.47 38.31
CA ALA A 682 -1.77 6.33 37.43
C ALA A 682 -1.37 5.00 38.11
N ASP A 683 -0.24 4.98 38.83
CA ASP A 683 0.22 3.77 39.52
C ASP A 683 -0.68 3.37 40.70
N SER A 684 -1.28 4.34 41.41
CA SER A 684 -2.15 4.06 42.55
C SER A 684 -3.58 3.69 42.15
N TYR A 685 -4.11 4.28 41.08
CA TYR A 685 -5.47 3.98 40.59
C TYR A 685 -5.50 2.73 39.69
N GLY A 686 -4.38 2.43 39.03
CA GLY A 686 -4.27 1.35 38.06
C GLY A 686 -4.19 1.86 36.61
N PRO A 687 -3.91 0.94 35.67
CA PRO A 687 -3.68 1.29 34.28
C PRO A 687 -4.93 1.89 33.64
N TYR A 688 -4.71 2.75 32.64
CA TYR A 688 -5.78 3.21 31.77
C TYR A 688 -6.29 2.05 30.91
N LEU A 689 -7.60 1.80 30.95
CA LEU A 689 -8.24 0.63 30.36
C LEU A 689 -8.81 0.90 28.96
N GLY A 690 -9.02 2.18 28.60
CA GLY A 690 -9.68 2.55 27.34
C GLY A 690 -11.16 2.12 27.26
N ILE A 691 -11.78 1.90 28.41
CA ILE A 691 -13.20 1.56 28.58
C ILE A 691 -13.71 2.18 29.88
N ASP A 692 -15.03 2.22 30.06
CA ASP A 692 -15.65 2.63 31.32
C ASP A 692 -15.42 1.55 32.40
N GLY A 693 -14.82 1.95 33.51
CA GLY A 693 -14.52 1.08 34.65
C GLY A 693 -15.41 1.37 35.86
N LYS A 694 -15.19 0.57 36.91
CA LYS A 694 -15.86 0.78 38.20
C LYS A 694 -15.08 1.80 39.03
N CYS A 695 -15.75 2.89 39.41
CA CYS A 695 -15.15 3.87 40.31
C CYS A 695 -14.75 3.24 41.65
N HIS A 696 -13.49 3.43 42.03
CA HIS A 696 -12.91 2.96 43.29
C HIS A 696 -11.98 4.03 43.90
N ASP A 697 -12.31 5.29 43.66
CA ASP A 697 -11.51 6.43 44.07
C ASP A 697 -11.33 6.57 45.59
N ARG A 698 -12.26 6.02 46.39
CA ARG A 698 -12.20 5.99 47.86
C ARG A 698 -11.17 4.99 48.40
N GLU A 699 -10.77 4.02 47.58
CA GLU A 699 -9.85 2.93 47.96
C GLU A 699 -8.38 3.29 47.68
N VAL A 700 -8.12 4.45 47.07
CA VAL A 700 -6.80 4.87 46.61
C VAL A 700 -6.37 6.21 47.20
N GLN A 701 -5.07 6.40 47.37
CA GLN A 701 -4.51 7.64 47.88
C GLN A 701 -4.54 8.75 46.82
N LYS A 702 -4.96 9.96 47.22
CA LYS A 702 -4.92 11.15 46.35
C LYS A 702 -3.53 11.76 46.34
N ALA A 703 -3.04 12.12 45.16
CA ALA A 703 -1.73 12.70 44.93
C ALA A 703 -1.77 14.23 44.78
N VAL A 704 -2.74 14.75 44.00
CA VAL A 704 -2.84 16.18 43.71
C VAL A 704 -4.26 16.66 44.00
N LYS A 705 -4.39 17.78 44.71
CA LYS A 705 -5.67 18.42 45.01
C LYS A 705 -5.95 19.56 44.04
N VAL A 706 -7.22 19.75 43.70
CA VAL A 706 -7.71 20.90 42.92
C VAL A 706 -8.57 21.74 43.84
N THR A 707 -8.36 23.06 43.86
CA THR A 707 -9.13 24.02 44.67
C THR A 707 -9.99 24.96 43.82
N GLY A 708 -9.77 24.98 42.51
CA GLY A 708 -10.52 25.78 41.54
C GLY A 708 -9.91 25.66 40.15
N PHE A 709 -10.42 26.43 39.21
CA PHE A 709 -9.88 26.52 37.85
C PHE A 709 -10.20 27.90 37.25
N TYR A 710 -9.38 28.32 36.29
CA TYR A 710 -9.55 29.57 35.55
C TYR A 710 -10.01 29.30 34.12
N ASN A 711 -10.87 30.18 33.61
CA ASN A 711 -11.15 30.33 32.19
C ASN A 711 -10.20 31.39 31.62
N VAL A 712 -9.42 31.01 30.62
CA VAL A 712 -8.63 31.97 29.84
C VAL A 712 -9.59 32.81 29.00
N THR A 713 -9.30 34.10 28.83
CA THR A 713 -10.15 34.99 28.05
C THR A 713 -10.30 34.47 26.61
N ARG A 714 -11.54 34.18 26.23
CA ARG A 714 -11.89 33.62 24.93
C ARG A 714 -11.38 34.50 23.78
N GLY A 715 -10.72 33.87 22.81
CA GLY A 715 -10.22 34.54 21.61
C GLY A 715 -9.06 35.51 21.84
N ASP A 716 -8.42 35.50 23.02
CA ASP A 716 -7.32 36.40 23.38
C ASP A 716 -5.96 35.66 23.42
N PRO A 717 -5.15 35.74 22.34
CA PRO A 717 -3.85 35.09 22.28
C PRO A 717 -2.90 35.51 23.40
N GLU A 718 -2.99 36.76 23.85
CA GLU A 718 -2.10 37.27 24.89
C GLU A 718 -2.47 36.70 26.26
N SER A 719 -3.76 36.59 26.58
CA SER A 719 -4.21 35.85 27.77
C SER A 719 -3.70 34.40 27.77
N MET A 720 -3.77 33.73 26.61
CA MET A 720 -3.30 32.34 26.48
C MET A 720 -1.79 32.21 26.69
N LYS A 721 -0.98 33.12 26.12
CA LYS A 721 0.48 33.13 26.35
C LYS A 721 0.84 33.38 27.81
N VAL A 722 0.12 34.29 28.48
CA VAL A 722 0.33 34.55 29.91
C VAL A 722 -0.02 33.31 30.74
N ALA A 723 -1.15 32.66 30.45
CA ALA A 723 -1.56 31.44 31.12
C ALA A 723 -0.49 30.34 30.95
N LEU A 724 -0.09 30.06 29.70
CA LEU A 724 0.94 29.09 29.39
C LEU A 724 2.25 29.37 30.11
N PHE A 725 2.75 30.61 30.05
CA PHE A 725 4.07 30.94 30.61
C PHE A 725 4.09 30.91 32.15
N ASN A 726 3.03 31.37 32.82
CA ASN A 726 3.04 31.54 34.28
C ASN A 726 2.38 30.40 35.06
N HIS A 727 1.50 29.62 34.44
CA HIS A 727 0.70 28.58 35.13
C HIS A 727 0.92 27.17 34.60
N GLY A 728 1.67 27.02 33.51
CA GLY A 728 1.94 25.71 32.92
C GLY A 728 1.06 25.41 31.70
N PRO A 729 1.09 24.15 31.22
CA PRO A 729 0.18 23.65 30.19
C PRO A 729 -1.31 23.95 30.47
N VAL A 730 -2.06 24.26 29.41
CA VAL A 730 -3.47 24.68 29.47
C VAL A 730 -4.33 23.71 28.66
N THR A 731 -5.45 23.26 29.22
CA THR A 731 -6.42 22.43 28.48
C THR A 731 -7.14 23.30 27.46
N VAL A 732 -7.25 22.82 26.23
CA VAL A 732 -8.01 23.49 25.17
C VAL A 732 -8.91 22.48 24.45
N SER A 733 -10.07 22.94 24.00
CA SER A 733 -10.91 22.19 23.06
C SER A 733 -10.69 22.68 21.64
N ILE A 734 -10.66 21.76 20.68
CA ILE A 734 -10.48 22.04 19.26
C ILE A 734 -11.50 21.30 18.39
N ASP A 735 -11.70 21.77 17.16
CA ASP A 735 -12.30 20.97 16.09
C ASP A 735 -11.24 20.02 15.51
N ALA A 736 -11.39 18.73 15.75
CA ALA A 736 -10.55 17.68 15.18
C ALA A 736 -11.29 16.86 14.11
N SER A 737 -12.41 17.37 13.58
CA SER A 737 -13.32 16.63 12.71
C SER A 737 -12.79 16.35 11.32
N LEU A 738 -11.84 17.15 10.87
CA LEU A 738 -11.30 17.10 9.51
C LEU A 738 -10.30 15.95 9.36
N LYS A 739 -10.35 15.25 8.22
CA LYS A 739 -9.32 14.26 7.86
C LYS A 739 -7.91 14.84 7.82
N THR A 740 -7.76 16.13 7.52
CA THR A 740 -6.46 16.81 7.57
C THR A 740 -5.86 16.80 8.97
N PHE A 741 -6.69 16.84 10.02
CA PHE A 741 -6.23 16.69 11.40
C PHE A 741 -5.93 15.23 11.73
N SER A 742 -6.84 14.30 11.39
CA SER A 742 -6.68 12.85 11.62
C SER A 742 -5.38 12.29 11.05
N PHE A 743 -4.92 12.82 9.92
CA PHE A 743 -3.70 12.37 9.24
C PHE A 743 -2.55 13.39 9.30
N TYR A 744 -2.63 14.40 10.16
CA TYR A 744 -1.53 15.34 10.36
C TYR A 744 -0.22 14.60 10.67
N SER A 745 0.88 15.04 10.06
CA SER A 745 2.23 14.52 10.32
C SER A 745 3.16 15.59 10.86
N HIS A 746 3.34 16.71 10.16
CA HIS A 746 4.27 17.76 10.58
C HIS A 746 4.02 19.09 9.88
N GLY A 747 4.65 20.17 10.37
CA GLY A 747 4.48 21.55 9.89
C GLY A 747 3.41 22.32 10.67
N VAL A 748 3.13 23.57 10.28
CA VAL A 748 2.12 24.41 10.94
C VAL A 748 0.76 24.12 10.33
N TYR A 749 -0.10 23.41 11.07
CA TYR A 749 -1.46 23.07 10.69
C TYR A 749 -2.31 24.33 10.54
N TYR A 750 -2.91 24.49 9.35
CA TYR A 750 -3.89 25.54 9.07
C TYR A 750 -4.91 25.00 8.06
N ASP A 751 -6.15 24.81 8.49
CA ASP A 751 -7.24 24.40 7.60
C ASP A 751 -8.43 25.34 7.77
N PRO A 752 -8.75 26.20 6.79
CA PRO A 752 -9.82 27.19 6.93
C PRO A 752 -11.22 26.57 7.08
N LYS A 753 -11.36 25.25 6.90
CA LYS A 753 -12.60 24.52 7.21
C LYS A 753 -12.73 24.16 8.69
N CYS A 754 -11.66 24.29 9.47
CA CYS A 754 -11.65 23.98 10.89
C CYS A 754 -12.49 25.01 11.63
N SER A 755 -13.45 24.56 12.43
CA SER A 755 -14.36 25.42 13.14
C SER A 755 -13.68 26.06 14.35
N SER A 756 -13.89 27.36 14.54
CA SER A 756 -13.52 28.03 15.79
C SER A 756 -14.55 27.84 16.92
N GLU A 757 -15.67 27.18 16.64
CA GLU A 757 -16.85 27.13 17.51
C GLU A 757 -17.37 25.71 17.77
N ASN A 758 -17.35 24.84 16.76
CA ASN A 758 -17.83 23.46 16.87
C ASN A 758 -16.69 22.53 17.32
N LEU A 759 -16.36 22.59 18.61
CA LEU A 759 -15.26 21.84 19.20
C LEU A 759 -15.71 20.43 19.60
N ASP A 760 -14.88 19.43 19.29
CA ASP A 760 -15.20 18.02 19.52
C ASP A 760 -14.04 17.19 20.12
N HIS A 761 -12.87 17.80 20.32
CA HIS A 761 -11.70 17.13 20.87
C HIS A 761 -10.96 17.97 21.90
N SER A 762 -10.54 17.37 23.01
CA SER A 762 -9.83 18.06 24.09
C SER A 762 -8.37 17.65 24.09
N VAL A 763 -7.49 18.65 24.10
CA VAL A 763 -6.05 18.51 23.96
C VAL A 763 -5.35 19.46 24.93
N LEU A 764 -4.02 19.37 25.00
CA LEU A 764 -3.23 20.16 25.93
C LEU A 764 -2.31 21.12 25.18
N ALA A 765 -2.51 22.43 25.32
CA ALA A 765 -1.56 23.42 24.88
C ALA A 765 -0.35 23.42 25.82
N VAL A 766 0.84 23.16 25.29
CA VAL A 766 2.10 23.05 26.06
C VAL A 766 3.12 24.12 25.66
N GLY A 767 2.78 25.00 24.73
CA GLY A 767 3.69 26.03 24.26
C GLY A 767 3.17 26.83 23.08
N TYR A 768 4.04 27.69 22.56
CA TYR A 768 3.82 28.50 21.36
C TYR A 768 5.15 28.90 20.75
N GLY A 769 5.14 29.25 19.47
CA GLY A 769 6.34 29.71 18.79
C GLY A 769 6.06 30.15 17.36
N GLU A 770 7.11 30.19 16.57
CA GLU A 770 7.07 30.52 15.15
C GLU A 770 7.93 29.52 14.37
N LEU A 771 7.43 29.06 13.24
CA LEU A 771 8.15 28.19 12.30
C LEU A 771 7.96 28.76 10.90
N ASN A 772 9.05 29.14 10.25
CA ASN A 772 9.07 29.66 8.86
C ASN A 772 8.16 30.89 8.66
N GLY A 773 8.09 31.79 9.65
CA GLY A 773 7.23 32.97 9.62
C GLY A 773 5.78 32.72 10.08
N GLU A 774 5.39 31.46 10.30
CA GLU A 774 4.05 31.08 10.75
C GLU A 774 4.02 30.86 12.26
N LYS A 775 3.19 31.63 12.98
CA LYS A 775 3.02 31.50 14.43
C LYS A 775 2.11 30.33 14.76
N TYR A 776 2.47 29.55 15.78
CA TYR A 776 1.73 28.36 16.17
C TYR A 776 1.50 28.25 17.69
N TRP A 777 0.49 27.47 18.05
CA TRP A 777 0.30 26.84 19.34
C TRP A 777 0.87 25.42 19.29
N LEU A 778 1.67 25.03 20.28
CA LEU A 778 2.20 23.69 20.42
C LEU A 778 1.23 22.87 21.25
N ILE A 779 0.60 21.88 20.62
CA ILE A 779 -0.48 21.10 21.20
C ILE A 779 -0.05 19.63 21.34
N LYS A 780 -0.25 19.07 22.53
CA LYS A 780 -0.10 17.64 22.82
C LYS A 780 -1.43 16.94 22.61
N ASN A 781 -1.43 15.89 21.79
CA ASN A 781 -2.60 15.04 21.54
C ASN A 781 -2.55 13.75 22.40
N SER A 782 -3.63 12.99 22.38
CA SER A 782 -3.83 11.71 23.10
C SER A 782 -4.04 10.52 22.16
N TRP A 783 -3.54 10.60 20.92
CA TRP A 783 -3.65 9.55 19.89
C TRP A 783 -2.31 8.86 19.62
N SER A 784 -1.57 8.51 20.67
CA SER A 784 -0.25 7.86 20.57
C SER A 784 0.85 8.72 19.94
N THR A 785 2.11 8.27 20.07
CA THR A 785 3.26 8.86 19.38
C THR A 785 3.27 8.56 17.89
N TYR A 786 2.45 7.62 17.42
CA TYR A 786 2.31 7.29 16.00
C TYR A 786 1.47 8.31 15.21
N TRP A 787 0.88 9.31 15.85
CA TRP A 787 0.12 10.38 15.21
C TRP A 787 0.89 11.71 15.28
N GLY A 788 0.77 12.55 14.25
CA GLY A 788 1.41 13.86 14.23
C GLY A 788 2.94 13.81 14.33
N ASN A 789 3.50 14.85 14.93
CA ASN A 789 4.94 14.97 15.16
C ASN A 789 5.25 14.40 16.54
N ASP A 790 5.39 13.08 16.63
CA ASP A 790 5.55 12.31 17.86
C ASP A 790 4.44 12.57 18.91
N GLY A 791 3.20 12.67 18.44
CA GLY A 791 2.02 12.94 19.26
C GLY A 791 1.66 14.42 19.45
N TYR A 792 2.37 15.33 18.77
CA TYR A 792 2.13 16.77 18.84
C TYR A 792 1.69 17.35 17.50
N VAL A 793 1.00 18.48 17.55
CA VAL A 793 0.64 19.32 16.39
C VAL A 793 0.96 20.77 16.66
N LEU A 794 1.42 21.48 15.63
CA LEU A 794 1.58 22.93 15.64
C LEU A 794 0.35 23.55 14.97
N ILE A 795 -0.58 24.15 15.71
CA ILE A 795 -1.80 24.75 15.13
C ILE A 795 -1.57 26.25 14.93
N ASN A 796 -1.90 26.79 13.76
CA ASN A 796 -1.68 28.20 13.44
C ASN A 796 -2.48 29.13 14.39
N GLN A 797 -1.88 30.25 14.80
CA GLN A 797 -2.56 31.24 15.66
C GLN A 797 -3.57 32.13 14.90
N LYS A 798 -3.53 32.11 13.57
CA LYS A 798 -4.36 32.96 12.71
C LYS A 798 -5.84 32.61 12.86
N GLY A 799 -6.65 33.64 13.14
CA GLY A 799 -8.12 33.52 13.09
C GLY A 799 -8.72 32.55 14.10
N ASN A 800 -8.01 32.20 15.18
CA ASN A 800 -8.42 31.17 16.13
C ASN A 800 -8.73 29.82 15.44
N ASP A 801 -7.82 29.40 14.55
CA ASP A 801 -7.97 28.15 13.79
C ASP A 801 -8.24 26.97 14.71
N CYS A 802 -9.22 26.14 14.33
CA CYS A 802 -9.75 25.03 15.13
C CYS A 802 -10.26 25.38 16.53
N GLY A 803 -10.35 26.66 16.92
CA GLY A 803 -10.91 27.07 18.19
C GLY A 803 -10.00 26.92 19.41
N VAL A 804 -8.67 26.89 19.22
CA VAL A 804 -7.68 26.73 20.32
C VAL A 804 -7.90 27.73 21.47
N LEU A 805 -8.38 28.95 21.17
CA LEU A 805 -8.63 30.01 22.14
C LEU A 805 -10.10 30.10 22.57
N THR A 806 -10.96 29.15 22.18
CA THR A 806 -12.39 29.23 22.43
C THR A 806 -12.73 28.78 23.85
N ASP A 807 -12.31 27.58 24.22
CA ASP A 807 -12.59 26.96 25.53
C ASP A 807 -11.28 26.50 26.18
N ALA A 808 -10.48 27.47 26.64
CA ALA A 808 -9.20 27.23 27.29
C ALA A 808 -9.30 27.36 28.82
N THR A 809 -8.89 26.33 29.55
CA THR A 809 -8.95 26.30 31.01
C THR A 809 -7.68 25.72 31.64
N PHE A 810 -7.39 26.11 32.89
CA PHE A 810 -6.33 25.49 33.67
C PHE A 810 -6.69 25.40 35.16
N PRO A 811 -6.24 24.35 35.87
CA PRO A 811 -6.58 24.11 37.27
C PRO A 811 -5.72 24.93 38.23
N ILE A 812 -6.24 25.14 39.44
CA ILE A 812 -5.48 25.59 40.60
C ILE A 812 -5.22 24.37 41.48
N VAL A 813 -3.95 24.02 41.63
CA VAL A 813 -3.51 22.83 42.37
C VAL A 813 -2.92 23.19 43.73
N GLU A 814 -3.14 22.33 44.73
CA GLU A 814 -2.55 22.45 46.07
C GLU A 814 -1.26 21.63 46.22
#